data_AF-E6U0R0-F1
#
_entry.id   AF-E6U0R0-F1
#
_cell.length_a   1.000
_cell.length_b   1.000
_cell.length_c   1.000
_cell.angle_alpha   90.00
_cell.angle_beta   90.00
_cell.angle_gamma   90.00
#
_symmetry.space_group_name_H-M   'P 1'
#
loop_
_entity.id
_entity.type
_entity.pdbx_description
1 polymer ?
#
loop_
_entity_poly.entity_id
_entity_poly.type
_entity_poly.pdbx_seq_one_letter_code
_entity_poly.pdbx_strand_id
1 'polypeptide(L)'
;MDLHEKVSTGVSGLDHVIDRLRLGDNVVWQVDSVEDYKEVVRPYVKQAKLDNRKMVYVRFGKHEPIFEEADGVKIYYLEANKGFESFATEIHRLMEQEGRKAFYVFDCLTDLLQYWHSDLMIGNFFNVTCPYLYELDTIAYFGIIRNAHTYNTIARIRETTQLLLDLYKINGNIYVHPLKVWQRYSPTMFFPHLIKGDEAISITSSAESAMLFSHIHRGEERLDHRDVIFSKAREKLQLPLKEQEETKKKLMTMLIGHESRMLKLCNEYFTLFDLVQIASREVGTGYIGGKSVGMLLARKIVEKDGGERFQPYIEPHDSFYLGSDIFYTYIVQNGWWKLRKKQRTKSGYYTYAAELKEKMLYGKFPSNIQEQFVQTLEYFGQSPIIVRSSSLLEDNFGNAFSGKYESVFCANQGTLEERYEAFENAIRTVYASTMSEDALTYRMNRGLFEKDEQMAVLVQRVSGDHYDDLFFPHLAGVGNSSNLYVWDKNIDMDAGMLRLVFGLGTRAVDRTVEDYAKIVTLDNPLRLPMIHMEDKQKFSQHHVDVLSLSENELTTRKWDDVSEIDFNISKGLFATFDYEMESRLRELGYRDRKVPYILDFEKLFKTTQFTSVMKDMLALLSKVYDYPVDIEFTANFTSDTEFKVNLVQCRPLQTRGLGHSVKLPELTDKQDCFIATNGNFMGGNVHLSIDYVVYVNGDTYLERNEQGKHEVARQIGKINNELKGKNIMLVGPGRWGTTTASLGVPVHFRELSHMAVICEVSSSGLMPELSYGSHFFQDLVETGIFYVAIFNERDDVVFQPGHILKKKNMLTSIISDSEKFSDVIHIAKTEGMQLYSDIVTQQLLCRER
;
A
#
# COMPACT_ATOMS: atom_id res chain seq x y z
N MET A 1 26.29 20.70 -38.72
CA MET A 1 26.67 20.78 -37.30
C MET A 1 27.71 21.87 -37.18
N ASP A 2 27.40 22.92 -36.43
CA ASP A 2 28.30 24.06 -36.25
C ASP A 2 29.57 23.66 -35.50
N LEU A 3 30.72 24.25 -35.85
CA LEU A 3 31.99 24.01 -35.16
C LEU A 3 31.94 24.33 -33.64
N HIS A 4 30.94 25.09 -33.21
CA HIS A 4 30.74 25.54 -31.83
C HIS A 4 30.12 24.49 -30.88
N GLU A 5 29.76 23.30 -31.37
CA GLU A 5 29.16 22.22 -30.57
C GLU A 5 30.16 21.15 -30.12
N LYS A 6 31.41 21.19 -30.61
CA LYS A 6 32.44 20.19 -30.29
C LYS A 6 33.33 20.62 -29.13
N VAL A 7 33.55 19.71 -28.19
CA VAL A 7 34.31 19.89 -26.95
C VAL A 7 35.42 18.85 -26.89
N SER A 8 36.61 19.24 -26.42
CA SER A 8 37.72 18.31 -26.26
C SER A 8 37.57 17.47 -24.99
N THR A 9 37.98 16.20 -25.07
CA THR A 9 38.14 15.29 -23.93
C THR A 9 39.34 15.67 -23.05
N GLY A 10 40.19 16.60 -23.50
CA GLY A 10 41.49 16.90 -22.90
C GLY A 10 42.60 15.96 -23.35
N VAL A 11 42.30 15.00 -24.24
CA VAL A 11 43.27 14.10 -24.89
C VAL A 11 43.05 14.18 -26.41
N SER A 12 43.99 14.79 -27.14
CA SER A 12 43.81 15.09 -28.58
C SER A 12 43.67 13.82 -29.43
N GLY A 13 44.41 12.76 -29.10
CA GLY A 13 44.28 11.45 -29.72
C GLY A 13 42.90 10.86 -29.56
N LEU A 14 42.33 10.94 -28.35
CA LEU A 14 40.97 10.45 -28.10
C LEU A 14 39.94 11.28 -28.87
N ASP A 15 40.11 12.60 -28.92
CA ASP A 15 39.27 13.50 -29.72
C ASP A 15 39.23 13.11 -31.20
N HIS A 16 40.37 12.66 -31.76
CA HIS A 16 40.42 12.15 -33.12
C HIS A 16 39.69 10.82 -33.29
N VAL A 17 39.76 9.92 -32.29
CA VAL A 17 39.11 8.60 -32.31
C VAL A 17 37.58 8.74 -32.27
N ILE A 18 37.06 9.53 -31.34
CA ILE A 18 35.61 9.64 -31.11
C ILE A 18 34.94 10.83 -31.84
N ASP A 19 35.67 11.55 -32.69
CA ASP A 19 35.22 12.80 -33.33
C ASP A 19 34.74 13.87 -32.31
N ARG A 20 35.53 14.04 -31.24
CA ARG A 20 35.31 14.93 -30.10
C ARG A 20 34.01 14.67 -29.33
N LEU A 21 33.92 15.25 -28.15
CA LEU A 21 32.65 15.34 -27.43
C LEU A 21 31.74 16.35 -28.13
N ARG A 22 30.44 16.14 -28.06
CA ARG A 22 29.40 17.08 -28.50
C ARG A 22 28.55 17.48 -27.30
N LEU A 23 28.05 18.72 -27.30
CA LEU A 23 27.05 19.12 -26.31
C LEU A 23 25.85 18.16 -26.37
N GLY A 24 25.40 17.72 -25.20
CA GLY A 24 24.40 16.66 -25.02
C GLY A 24 25.00 15.27 -24.75
N ASP A 25 26.32 15.05 -24.94
CA ASP A 25 26.91 13.72 -24.75
C ASP A 25 26.86 13.27 -23.27
N ASN A 26 26.18 12.14 -23.05
CA ASN A 26 26.37 11.31 -21.87
C ASN A 26 27.47 10.27 -22.17
N VAL A 27 28.59 10.37 -21.44
CA VAL A 27 29.79 9.53 -21.61
C VAL A 27 29.89 8.55 -20.46
N VAL A 28 29.75 7.27 -20.74
CA VAL A 28 29.91 6.19 -19.76
C VAL A 28 31.22 5.48 -19.96
N TRP A 29 32.01 5.43 -18.90
CA TRP A 29 33.29 4.72 -18.84
C TRP A 29 33.12 3.42 -18.06
N GLN A 30 33.40 2.29 -18.71
CA GLN A 30 33.61 1.03 -18.00
C GLN A 30 35.06 0.90 -17.61
N VAL A 31 35.32 0.76 -16.31
CA VAL A 31 36.67 0.76 -15.73
C VAL A 31 36.85 -0.44 -14.81
N ASP A 32 38.09 -0.83 -14.52
CA ASP A 32 38.35 -1.88 -13.51
C ASP A 32 38.37 -1.32 -12.08
N SER A 33 38.69 -0.03 -11.91
CA SER A 33 38.72 0.67 -10.62
C SER A 33 38.32 2.14 -10.73
N VAL A 34 37.94 2.75 -9.60
CA VAL A 34 37.65 4.20 -9.53
C VAL A 34 38.92 5.03 -9.80
N GLU A 35 40.08 4.53 -9.41
CA GLU A 35 41.38 5.15 -9.71
C GLU A 35 41.62 5.25 -11.22
N ASP A 36 41.31 4.21 -11.99
CA ASP A 36 41.41 4.27 -13.45
C ASP A 36 40.40 5.25 -14.05
N TYR A 37 39.20 5.36 -13.46
CA TYR A 37 38.24 6.39 -13.84
C TYR A 37 38.77 7.81 -13.60
N LYS A 38 39.46 8.06 -12.48
CA LYS A 38 40.11 9.36 -12.21
C LYS A 38 41.12 9.73 -13.30
N GLU A 39 41.84 8.77 -13.88
CA GLU A 39 42.84 9.03 -14.94
C GLU A 39 42.22 9.62 -16.21
N VAL A 40 41.00 9.21 -16.59
CA VAL A 40 40.31 9.74 -17.78
C VAL A 40 39.46 10.99 -17.53
N VAL A 41 39.03 11.22 -16.29
CA VAL A 41 38.22 12.40 -15.95
C VAL A 41 39.10 13.63 -15.71
N ARG A 42 40.33 13.46 -15.20
CA ARG A 42 41.26 14.59 -14.93
C ARG A 42 41.57 15.44 -16.17
N PRO A 43 41.93 14.87 -17.34
CA PRO A 43 42.14 15.66 -18.57
C PRO A 43 40.90 16.44 -18.98
N TYR A 44 39.72 15.82 -18.90
CA TYR A 44 38.43 16.45 -19.22
C TYR A 44 38.15 17.67 -18.34
N VAL A 45 38.33 17.54 -17.01
CA VAL A 45 38.12 18.67 -16.09
C VAL A 45 39.15 19.78 -16.30
N LYS A 46 40.42 19.43 -16.55
CA LYS A 46 41.46 20.40 -16.87
C LYS A 46 41.12 21.18 -18.13
N GLN A 47 40.66 20.51 -19.18
CA GLN A 47 40.27 21.14 -20.44
C GLN A 47 39.02 22.03 -20.27
N ALA A 48 38.01 21.55 -19.54
CA ALA A 48 36.81 22.32 -19.28
C ALA A 48 37.09 23.64 -18.55
N LYS A 49 38.07 23.66 -17.63
CA LYS A 49 38.54 24.90 -16.99
C LYS A 49 39.20 25.86 -17.97
N LEU A 50 40.07 25.35 -18.84
CA LEU A 50 40.70 26.16 -19.89
C LEU A 50 39.65 26.80 -20.81
N ASP A 51 38.58 26.06 -21.09
CA ASP A 51 37.44 26.50 -21.90
C ASP A 51 36.42 27.37 -21.11
N ASN A 52 36.73 27.71 -19.86
CA ASN A 52 35.89 28.49 -18.94
C ASN A 52 34.46 27.93 -18.81
N ARG A 53 34.34 26.59 -18.75
CA ARG A 53 33.07 25.87 -18.60
C ARG A 53 32.71 25.70 -17.13
N LYS A 54 31.41 25.70 -16.85
CA LYS A 54 30.87 25.41 -15.51
C LYS A 54 31.02 23.92 -15.22
N MET A 55 31.92 23.56 -14.31
CA MET A 55 32.17 22.17 -13.93
C MET A 55 31.51 21.82 -12.59
N VAL A 56 30.71 20.77 -12.60
CA VAL A 56 29.95 20.27 -11.45
C VAL A 56 30.38 18.85 -11.16
N TYR A 57 30.77 18.58 -9.91
CA TYR A 57 31.07 17.23 -9.43
C TYR A 57 29.97 16.78 -8.48
N VAL A 58 29.33 15.67 -8.82
CA VAL A 58 28.23 15.08 -8.05
C VAL A 58 28.76 13.88 -7.26
N ARG A 59 28.82 14.05 -5.94
CA ARG A 59 29.40 13.09 -4.99
C ARG A 59 28.32 12.34 -4.22
N PHE A 60 28.41 11.01 -4.23
CA PHE A 60 27.51 10.09 -3.53
C PHE A 60 28.17 8.75 -3.15
N GLY A 61 29.33 8.44 -3.74
CA GLY A 61 30.10 7.22 -3.49
C GLY A 61 30.88 7.29 -2.18
N LYS A 62 31.26 6.12 -1.67
CA LYS A 62 32.12 6.01 -0.47
C LYS A 62 33.60 5.97 -0.81
N HIS A 63 33.93 5.78 -2.09
CA HIS A 63 35.31 5.86 -2.56
C HIS A 63 35.91 7.25 -2.31
N GLU A 64 37.25 7.32 -2.37
CA GLU A 64 37.96 8.59 -2.30
C GLU A 64 37.42 9.57 -3.35
N PRO A 65 37.26 10.87 -3.00
CA PRO A 65 36.81 11.88 -3.95
C PRO A 65 37.60 11.87 -5.24
N ILE A 66 36.89 12.01 -6.36
CA ILE A 66 37.52 12.19 -7.67
C ILE A 66 38.18 13.58 -7.73
N PHE A 67 37.53 14.57 -7.11
CA PHE A 67 37.98 15.96 -7.03
C PHE A 67 37.70 16.58 -5.65
N GLU A 68 38.48 17.60 -5.32
CA GLU A 68 38.29 18.47 -4.15
C GLU A 68 37.85 19.88 -4.59
N GLU A 69 37.33 20.71 -3.67
CA GLU A 69 36.91 22.09 -4.04
C GLU A 69 38.08 22.93 -4.57
N ALA A 70 39.30 22.64 -4.11
CA ALA A 70 40.54 23.24 -4.60
C ALA A 70 40.76 22.99 -6.11
N ASP A 71 40.12 21.95 -6.67
CA ASP A 71 40.11 21.67 -8.10
C ASP A 71 39.12 22.55 -8.85
N GLY A 72 38.63 23.69 -8.33
CA GLY A 72 37.82 24.64 -9.10
C GLY A 72 36.56 24.03 -9.72
N VAL A 73 36.04 22.96 -9.10
CA VAL A 73 34.78 22.30 -9.45
C VAL A 73 33.78 22.59 -8.34
N LYS A 74 32.51 22.75 -8.71
CA LYS A 74 31.43 22.91 -7.72
C LYS A 74 30.97 21.53 -7.28
N ILE A 75 31.18 21.20 -6.00
CA ILE A 75 30.83 19.89 -5.44
C ILE A 75 29.42 19.90 -4.87
N TYR A 76 28.64 18.89 -5.22
CA TYR A 76 27.34 18.62 -4.63
C TYR A 76 27.33 17.23 -3.99
N TYR A 77 26.94 17.17 -2.73
CA TYR A 77 26.81 15.93 -1.98
C TYR A 77 25.36 15.45 -2.03
N LEU A 78 25.16 14.20 -2.43
CA LEU A 78 23.86 13.56 -2.51
C LEU A 78 23.82 12.29 -1.66
N GLU A 79 22.67 12.06 -1.05
CA GLU A 79 22.45 10.95 -0.13
C GLU A 79 21.77 9.79 -0.86
N ALA A 80 22.56 8.83 -1.35
CA ALA A 80 22.07 7.66 -2.08
C ALA A 80 21.18 6.72 -1.25
N ASN A 81 21.30 6.75 0.08
CA ASN A 81 20.51 5.95 1.02
C ASN A 81 19.05 6.41 1.17
N LYS A 82 18.67 7.58 0.65
CA LYS A 82 17.27 8.06 0.62
C LYS A 82 16.40 7.38 -0.44
N GLY A 83 16.98 6.49 -1.26
CA GLY A 83 16.28 5.75 -2.31
C GLY A 83 16.30 6.44 -3.67
N PHE A 84 15.84 5.70 -4.69
CA PHE A 84 15.92 6.09 -6.09
C PHE A 84 15.16 7.38 -6.43
N GLU A 85 13.89 7.52 -6.04
CA GLU A 85 13.07 8.69 -6.40
C GLU A 85 13.62 9.99 -5.80
N SER A 86 14.05 9.96 -4.53
CA SER A 86 14.68 11.12 -3.88
C SER A 86 15.97 11.51 -4.59
N PHE A 87 16.85 10.54 -4.87
CA PHE A 87 18.13 10.77 -5.52
C PHE A 87 17.96 11.36 -6.94
N ALA A 88 17.10 10.75 -7.76
CA ALA A 88 16.81 11.22 -9.11
C ALA A 88 16.14 12.62 -9.11
N THR A 89 15.36 12.94 -8.08
CA THR A 89 14.73 14.27 -7.95
C THR A 89 15.75 15.34 -7.56
N GLU A 90 16.63 15.08 -6.60
CA GLU A 90 17.71 15.99 -6.20
C GLU A 90 18.65 16.28 -7.37
N ILE A 91 19.01 15.24 -8.14
CA ILE A 91 19.78 15.36 -9.37
C ILE A 91 19.14 16.32 -10.37
N HIS A 92 17.84 16.15 -10.63
CA HIS A 92 17.17 17.04 -11.58
C HIS A 92 17.08 18.48 -11.08
N ARG A 93 16.85 18.71 -9.78
CA ARG A 93 16.88 20.06 -9.19
C ARG A 93 18.25 20.70 -9.35
N LEU A 94 19.31 19.92 -9.14
CA LEU A 94 20.69 20.35 -9.37
C LEU A 94 20.91 20.74 -10.84
N MET A 95 20.43 19.93 -11.78
CA MET A 95 20.53 20.22 -13.21
C MET A 95 19.74 21.48 -13.63
N GLU A 96 18.56 21.70 -13.04
CA GLU A 96 17.76 22.93 -13.24
C GLU A 96 18.46 24.17 -12.68
N GLN A 97 19.06 24.05 -11.49
CA GLN A 97 19.80 25.13 -10.86
C GLN A 97 21.06 25.51 -11.66
N GLU A 98 21.76 24.51 -12.18
CA GLU A 98 23.04 24.72 -12.84
C GLU A 98 22.88 25.23 -14.28
N GLY A 99 21.80 24.83 -14.96
CA GLY A 99 21.38 25.33 -16.26
C GLY A 99 22.00 24.60 -17.46
N ARG A 100 21.74 25.15 -18.65
CA ARG A 100 22.22 24.58 -19.93
C ARG A 100 23.74 24.67 -20.09
N LYS A 101 24.32 23.73 -20.83
CA LYS A 101 25.76 23.67 -21.18
C LYS A 101 26.72 23.55 -20.00
N ALA A 102 26.21 23.17 -18.82
CA ALA A 102 27.04 22.78 -17.68
C ALA A 102 27.68 21.40 -17.91
N PHE A 103 28.86 21.20 -17.34
CA PHE A 103 29.63 19.96 -17.48
C PHE A 103 29.61 19.23 -16.14
N TYR A 104 29.39 17.91 -16.19
CA TYR A 104 29.20 17.09 -15.01
C TYR A 104 30.20 15.93 -14.97
N VAL A 105 30.66 15.66 -13.75
CA VAL A 105 31.30 14.41 -13.37
C VAL A 105 30.48 13.80 -12.24
N PHE A 106 30.13 12.54 -12.38
CA PHE A 106 29.46 11.77 -11.34
C PHE A 106 30.46 10.82 -10.68
N ASP A 107 30.26 10.52 -9.40
CA ASP A 107 30.89 9.36 -8.78
C ASP A 107 30.59 8.06 -9.55
N CYS A 108 31.34 7.00 -9.24
CA CYS A 108 31.09 5.70 -9.84
C CYS A 108 29.69 5.21 -9.49
N LEU A 109 28.83 5.01 -10.49
CA LEU A 109 27.44 4.61 -10.26
C LEU A 109 27.33 3.18 -9.70
N THR A 110 28.36 2.35 -9.83
CA THR A 110 28.41 1.04 -9.19
C THR A 110 28.32 1.16 -7.66
N ASP A 111 28.81 2.25 -7.06
CA ASP A 111 28.66 2.49 -5.62
C ASP A 111 27.19 2.59 -5.19
N LEU A 112 26.24 2.86 -6.09
CA LEU A 112 24.82 2.91 -5.76
C LEU A 112 24.23 1.51 -5.49
N LEU A 113 24.82 0.44 -6.03
CA LEU A 113 24.37 -0.95 -5.77
C LEU A 113 24.44 -1.32 -4.28
N GLN A 114 25.34 -0.69 -3.52
CA GLN A 114 25.44 -0.93 -2.08
C GLN A 114 24.24 -0.38 -1.29
N TYR A 115 23.47 0.55 -1.88
CA TYR A 115 22.34 1.22 -1.24
C TYR A 115 21.01 0.78 -1.83
N TRP A 116 20.94 0.63 -3.16
CA TRP A 116 19.71 0.27 -3.86
C TRP A 116 19.56 -1.24 -4.03
N HIS A 117 20.67 -1.99 -3.94
CA HIS A 117 20.70 -3.45 -4.07
C HIS A 117 20.06 -4.00 -5.35
N SER A 118 19.88 -3.17 -6.36
CA SER A 118 19.16 -3.49 -7.58
C SER A 118 19.84 -2.87 -8.80
N ASP A 119 20.28 -3.74 -9.71
CA ASP A 119 20.78 -3.36 -11.03
C ASP A 119 19.71 -2.64 -11.88
N LEU A 120 18.45 -3.00 -11.66
CA LEU A 120 17.30 -2.40 -12.33
C LEU A 120 17.17 -0.90 -12.01
N MET A 121 17.43 -0.50 -10.76
CA MET A 121 17.42 0.90 -10.34
C MET A 121 18.55 1.72 -10.96
N ILE A 122 19.73 1.13 -11.16
CA ILE A 122 20.82 1.77 -11.91
C ILE A 122 20.39 2.02 -13.35
N GLY A 123 19.83 1.02 -14.04
CA GLY A 123 19.32 1.19 -15.39
C GLY A 123 18.25 2.27 -15.50
N ASN A 124 17.32 2.33 -14.54
CA ASN A 124 16.29 3.37 -14.49
C ASN A 124 16.86 4.76 -14.25
N PHE A 125 17.95 4.89 -13.49
CA PHE A 125 18.62 6.17 -13.27
C PHE A 125 19.13 6.77 -14.60
N PHE A 126 19.74 5.96 -15.45
CA PHE A 126 20.18 6.40 -16.77
C PHE A 126 19.00 6.79 -17.69
N ASN A 127 17.94 5.98 -17.71
CA ASN A 127 16.71 6.27 -18.48
C ASN A 127 16.05 7.59 -18.09
N VAL A 128 16.18 7.98 -16.83
CA VAL A 128 15.62 9.24 -16.32
C VAL A 128 16.56 10.42 -16.56
N THR A 129 17.85 10.23 -16.28
CA THR A 129 18.80 11.34 -16.12
C THR A 129 19.45 11.73 -17.45
N CYS A 130 19.86 10.76 -18.27
CA CYS A 130 20.56 11.02 -19.52
C CYS A 130 19.73 11.81 -20.55
N PRO A 131 18.43 11.50 -20.78
CA PRO A 131 17.61 12.31 -21.67
C PRO A 131 17.47 13.77 -21.21
N TYR A 132 17.45 14.00 -19.91
CA TYR A 132 17.35 15.36 -19.36
C TYR A 132 18.66 16.14 -19.51
N LEU A 133 19.80 15.50 -19.25
CA LEU A 133 21.12 16.06 -19.53
C LEU A 133 21.30 16.41 -21.02
N TYR A 134 20.79 15.54 -21.89
CA TYR A 134 20.80 15.75 -23.33
C TYR A 134 19.98 16.99 -23.72
N GLU A 135 18.76 17.16 -23.18
CA GLU A 135 17.90 18.34 -23.41
C GLU A 135 18.52 19.67 -22.93
N LEU A 136 19.46 19.61 -22.00
CA LEU A 136 20.16 20.76 -21.45
C LEU A 136 21.49 21.06 -22.16
N ASP A 137 21.82 20.38 -23.26
CA ASP A 137 23.08 20.53 -24.01
C ASP A 137 24.31 20.35 -23.11
N THR A 138 24.24 19.47 -22.11
CA THR A 138 25.30 19.24 -21.12
C THR A 138 26.29 18.17 -21.58
N ILE A 139 27.45 18.06 -20.91
CA ILE A 139 28.33 16.90 -21.07
C ILE A 139 28.50 16.26 -19.71
N ALA A 140 28.17 14.97 -19.61
CA ALA A 140 28.18 14.25 -18.34
C ALA A 140 29.03 12.99 -18.42
N TYR A 141 29.97 12.85 -17.49
CA TYR A 141 30.80 11.66 -17.34
C TYR A 141 30.27 10.80 -16.21
N PHE A 142 30.10 9.51 -16.49
CA PHE A 142 29.71 8.47 -15.54
C PHE A 142 30.74 7.34 -15.55
N GLY A 143 31.10 6.84 -14.37
CA GLY A 143 31.93 5.64 -14.23
C GLY A 143 31.08 4.44 -13.81
N ILE A 144 31.30 3.28 -14.41
CA ILE A 144 30.79 1.98 -13.94
C ILE A 144 31.93 0.97 -13.87
N ILE A 145 31.93 0.14 -12.83
CA ILE A 145 32.92 -0.94 -12.71
C ILE A 145 32.53 -2.06 -13.68
N ARG A 146 33.53 -2.51 -14.45
CA ARG A 146 33.39 -3.58 -15.42
C ARG A 146 32.95 -4.87 -14.72
N ASN A 147 32.07 -5.62 -15.37
CA ASN A 147 31.50 -6.86 -14.86
C ASN A 147 30.74 -6.70 -13.52
N ALA A 148 30.43 -5.50 -13.05
CA ALA A 148 29.67 -5.30 -11.81
C ALA A 148 28.15 -5.34 -11.99
N HIS A 149 27.67 -5.26 -13.24
CA HIS A 149 26.27 -5.10 -13.59
C HIS A 149 25.79 -6.20 -14.54
N THR A 150 24.49 -6.49 -14.54
CA THR A 150 23.87 -7.47 -15.46
C THR A 150 23.92 -7.00 -16.92
N TYR A 151 23.86 -7.93 -17.88
CA TYR A 151 23.82 -7.59 -19.31
C TYR A 151 22.63 -6.70 -19.67
N ASN A 152 21.47 -6.96 -19.08
CA ASN A 152 20.27 -6.15 -19.29
C ASN A 152 20.48 -4.70 -18.83
N THR A 153 21.13 -4.48 -17.69
CA THR A 153 21.46 -3.12 -17.21
C THR A 153 22.44 -2.44 -18.15
N ILE A 154 23.51 -3.12 -18.57
CA ILE A 154 24.48 -2.56 -19.54
C ILE A 154 23.80 -2.23 -20.87
N ALA A 155 22.87 -3.06 -21.35
CA ALA A 155 22.10 -2.79 -22.57
C ALA A 155 21.26 -1.50 -22.42
N ARG A 156 20.55 -1.31 -21.30
CA ARG A 156 19.79 -0.08 -21.00
C ARG A 156 20.67 1.16 -20.94
N ILE A 157 21.83 1.07 -20.28
CA ILE A 157 22.83 2.14 -20.24
C ILE A 157 23.33 2.46 -21.65
N ARG A 158 23.62 1.42 -22.43
CA ARG A 158 24.07 1.57 -23.81
C ARG A 158 22.98 2.21 -24.67
N GLU A 159 21.71 1.90 -24.50
CA GLU A 159 20.62 2.49 -25.30
C GLU A 159 20.50 4.01 -25.09
N THR A 160 20.61 4.47 -23.85
CA THR A 160 20.38 5.87 -23.47
C THR A 160 21.58 6.80 -23.66
N THR A 161 22.80 6.28 -23.59
CA THR A 161 24.02 7.10 -23.58
C THR A 161 24.54 7.37 -24.99
N GLN A 162 25.27 8.48 -25.17
CA GLN A 162 25.83 8.83 -26.48
C GLN A 162 27.17 8.15 -26.72
N LEU A 163 27.98 8.00 -25.66
CA LEU A 163 29.25 7.30 -25.70
C LEU A 163 29.32 6.25 -24.59
N LEU A 164 29.71 5.04 -24.97
CA LEU A 164 30.07 3.96 -24.05
C LEU A 164 31.48 3.51 -24.40
N LEU A 165 32.41 3.68 -23.46
CA LEU A 165 33.85 3.47 -23.67
C LEU A 165 34.39 2.51 -22.60
N ASP A 166 35.15 1.52 -23.03
CA ASP A 166 35.92 0.67 -22.14
C ASP A 166 37.33 1.25 -21.93
N LEU A 167 37.79 1.25 -20.68
CA LEU A 167 39.15 1.61 -20.29
C LEU A 167 39.88 0.38 -19.73
N TYR A 168 40.96 -0.05 -20.38
CA TYR A 168 41.79 -1.16 -19.90
C TYR A 168 43.17 -0.65 -19.50
N LYS A 169 43.72 -1.22 -18.43
CA LYS A 169 45.10 -1.00 -18.02
C LYS A 169 45.87 -2.31 -18.07
N ILE A 170 46.72 -2.47 -19.07
CA ILE A 170 47.46 -3.72 -19.31
C ILE A 170 48.95 -3.38 -19.37
N ASN A 171 49.74 -4.00 -18.50
CA ASN A 171 51.19 -3.81 -18.41
C ASN A 171 51.60 -2.32 -18.27
N GLY A 172 50.81 -1.52 -17.55
CA GLY A 172 51.05 -0.09 -17.34
C GLY A 172 50.62 0.82 -18.50
N ASN A 173 50.12 0.26 -19.60
CA ASN A 173 49.56 1.01 -20.73
C ASN A 173 48.05 1.15 -20.61
N ILE A 174 47.52 2.30 -21.03
CA ILE A 174 46.08 2.60 -21.04
C ILE A 174 45.53 2.36 -22.44
N TYR A 175 44.46 1.58 -22.53
CA TYR A 175 43.75 1.32 -23.78
C TYR A 175 42.30 1.79 -23.65
N VAL A 176 41.82 2.54 -24.64
CA VAL A 176 40.42 2.96 -24.74
C VAL A 176 39.76 2.24 -25.90
N HIS A 177 38.63 1.59 -25.65
CA HIS A 177 37.88 0.85 -26.65
C HIS A 177 36.43 1.37 -26.70
N PRO A 178 36.08 2.16 -27.72
CA PRO A 178 34.71 2.62 -27.89
C PRO A 178 33.76 1.45 -28.22
N LEU A 179 32.71 1.27 -27.41
CA LEU A 179 31.66 0.25 -27.60
C LEU A 179 30.38 0.83 -28.22
N LYS A 180 30.13 2.12 -27.99
CA LYS A 180 29.08 2.91 -28.63
C LYS A 180 29.60 4.32 -28.85
N VAL A 181 29.39 4.84 -30.06
CA VAL A 181 29.55 6.26 -30.37
C VAL A 181 28.36 6.67 -31.24
N TRP A 182 27.45 7.47 -30.68
CA TRP A 182 26.18 7.79 -31.32
C TRP A 182 26.35 8.79 -32.47
N GLN A 183 25.85 8.46 -33.67
CA GLN A 183 25.89 9.32 -34.87
C GLN A 183 27.29 9.80 -35.25
N ARG A 184 28.31 8.96 -35.03
CA ARG A 184 29.69 9.18 -35.48
C ARG A 184 30.22 7.86 -36.03
N TYR A 185 31.08 7.93 -37.03
CA TYR A 185 31.69 6.74 -37.61
C TYR A 185 33.07 7.05 -38.17
N SER A 186 34.03 6.17 -37.91
CA SER A 186 35.30 6.09 -38.62
C SER A 186 35.70 4.63 -38.79
N PRO A 187 36.51 4.28 -39.80
CA PRO A 187 36.91 2.89 -40.06
C PRO A 187 37.60 2.20 -38.87
N THR A 188 38.26 2.97 -38.01
CA THR A 188 39.03 2.45 -36.87
C THR A 188 38.38 2.71 -35.50
N MET A 189 37.27 3.45 -35.43
CA MET A 189 36.66 3.94 -34.18
C MET A 189 36.40 2.86 -33.13
N PHE A 190 35.92 1.69 -33.55
CA PHE A 190 35.52 0.61 -32.66
C PHE A 190 36.62 -0.43 -32.42
N PHE A 191 37.88 -0.12 -32.78
CA PHE A 191 39.03 -0.90 -32.34
C PHE A 191 39.50 -0.45 -30.94
N PRO A 192 40.30 -1.25 -30.24
CA PRO A 192 41.05 -0.77 -29.09
C PRO A 192 42.12 0.25 -29.51
N HIS A 193 42.27 1.32 -28.74
CA HIS A 193 43.24 2.38 -28.98
C HIS A 193 44.19 2.51 -27.80
N LEU A 194 45.48 2.36 -28.03
CA LEU A 194 46.52 2.63 -27.03
C LEU A 194 46.69 4.14 -26.86
N ILE A 195 46.50 4.64 -25.64
CA ILE A 195 46.74 6.04 -25.29
C ILE A 195 48.19 6.20 -24.85
N LYS A 196 48.98 6.96 -25.60
CA LYS A 196 50.39 7.24 -25.30
C LYS A 196 50.63 8.76 -25.29
N GLY A 197 50.66 9.32 -24.08
CA GLY A 197 50.70 10.78 -23.92
C GLY A 197 49.39 11.38 -24.43
N ASP A 198 49.47 12.23 -25.45
CA ASP A 198 48.31 12.88 -26.06
C ASP A 198 47.87 12.19 -27.38
N GLU A 199 48.55 11.12 -27.80
CA GLU A 199 48.22 10.37 -29.03
C GLU A 199 47.40 9.10 -28.73
N ALA A 200 46.54 8.71 -29.68
CA ALA A 200 45.77 7.46 -29.63
C ALA A 200 46.12 6.59 -30.84
N ILE A 201 46.73 5.44 -30.59
CA ILE A 201 47.19 4.50 -31.61
C ILE A 201 46.18 3.36 -31.74
N SER A 202 45.49 3.27 -32.89
CA SER A 202 44.52 2.20 -33.16
C SER A 202 45.22 0.86 -33.34
N ILE A 203 44.76 -0.15 -32.61
CA ILE A 203 45.24 -1.53 -32.74
C ILE A 203 44.37 -2.23 -33.77
N THR A 204 44.81 -2.20 -35.03
CA THR A 204 44.10 -2.81 -36.16
C THR A 204 44.61 -4.20 -36.49
N SER A 205 45.78 -4.59 -35.98
CA SER A 205 46.34 -5.93 -36.13
C SER A 205 45.45 -6.94 -35.38
N SER A 206 45.01 -7.98 -36.09
CA SER A 206 44.19 -9.04 -35.51
C SER A 206 44.94 -9.84 -34.43
N ALA A 207 46.24 -10.07 -34.61
CA ALA A 207 47.08 -10.76 -33.65
C ALA A 207 47.24 -9.94 -32.35
N GLU A 208 47.49 -8.63 -32.48
CA GLU A 208 47.61 -7.74 -31.32
C GLU A 208 46.27 -7.54 -30.61
N SER A 209 45.17 -7.43 -31.38
CA SER A 209 43.82 -7.36 -30.82
C SER A 209 43.46 -8.65 -30.07
N ALA A 210 43.75 -9.82 -30.65
CA ALA A 210 43.50 -11.11 -30.00
C ALA A 210 44.34 -11.28 -28.73
N MET A 211 45.62 -10.87 -28.75
CA MET A 211 46.46 -10.83 -27.55
C MET A 211 45.92 -9.87 -26.50
N LEU A 212 45.43 -8.69 -26.88
CA LEU A 212 44.82 -7.76 -25.93
C LEU A 212 43.60 -8.40 -25.25
N PHE A 213 42.69 -8.96 -26.05
CA PHE A 213 41.46 -9.56 -25.54
C PHE A 213 41.70 -10.86 -24.78
N SER A 214 42.77 -11.61 -25.03
CA SER A 214 43.11 -12.81 -24.24
C SER A 214 43.51 -12.48 -22.79
N HIS A 215 43.95 -11.24 -22.53
CA HIS A 215 44.26 -10.77 -21.19
C HIS A 215 43.06 -10.10 -20.50
N ILE A 216 42.01 -9.78 -21.26
CA ILE A 216 40.78 -9.16 -20.74
C ILE A 216 39.79 -10.25 -20.36
N HIS A 217 39.50 -10.38 -19.07
CA HIS A 217 38.40 -11.22 -18.61
C HIS A 217 37.05 -10.56 -18.94
N ARG A 218 36.46 -10.93 -20.07
CA ARG A 218 35.01 -10.78 -20.26
C ARG A 218 34.35 -11.79 -19.33
N GLY A 219 33.77 -11.29 -18.24
CA GLY A 219 33.16 -12.16 -17.23
C GLY A 219 32.03 -13.02 -17.82
N GLU A 220 31.72 -14.13 -17.15
CA GLU A 220 30.48 -14.85 -17.37
C GLU A 220 29.26 -13.94 -17.08
N GLU A 221 28.10 -14.32 -17.59
CA GLU A 221 26.83 -13.66 -17.27
C GLU A 221 26.69 -13.50 -15.75
N ARG A 222 26.78 -12.26 -15.26
CA ARG A 222 26.68 -11.98 -13.84
C ARG A 222 25.20 -11.97 -13.44
N LEU A 223 24.92 -12.79 -12.43
CA LEU A 223 23.72 -12.71 -11.62
C LEU A 223 23.60 -11.29 -11.04
N ASP A 224 22.35 -10.81 -10.88
CA ASP A 224 22.07 -9.54 -10.20
C ASP A 224 22.81 -9.52 -8.85
N HIS A 225 23.31 -8.35 -8.42
CA HIS A 225 23.93 -8.19 -7.10
C HIS A 225 23.07 -8.78 -5.98
N ARG A 226 21.74 -8.69 -6.11
CA ARG A 226 20.78 -9.35 -5.22
C ARG A 226 20.94 -10.87 -5.21
N ASP A 227 20.96 -11.50 -6.38
CA ASP A 227 21.04 -12.95 -6.53
C ASP A 227 22.38 -13.49 -5.98
N VAL A 228 23.46 -12.70 -6.09
CA VAL A 228 24.74 -13.01 -5.43
C VAL A 228 24.60 -13.01 -3.91
N ILE A 229 23.92 -12.02 -3.33
CA ILE A 229 23.63 -11.99 -1.89
C ILE A 229 22.77 -13.19 -1.49
N PHE A 230 21.77 -13.55 -2.30
CA PHE A 230 20.88 -14.69 -2.05
C PHE A 230 21.62 -16.02 -2.13
N SER A 231 22.52 -16.23 -3.09
CA SER A 231 23.37 -17.42 -3.17
C SER A 231 24.24 -17.55 -1.92
N LYS A 232 24.92 -16.46 -1.53
CA LYS A 232 25.73 -16.43 -0.31
C LYS A 232 24.90 -16.70 0.95
N ALA A 233 23.65 -16.22 0.99
CA ALA A 233 22.74 -16.51 2.08
C ALA A 233 22.38 -18.00 2.15
N ARG A 234 22.11 -18.65 1.01
CA ARG A 234 21.85 -20.09 0.94
C ARG A 234 23.04 -20.91 1.43
N GLU A 235 24.25 -20.56 1.03
CA GLU A 235 25.49 -21.22 1.50
C GLU A 235 25.64 -21.11 3.02
N LYS A 236 25.32 -19.94 3.59
CA LYS A 236 25.42 -19.69 5.03
C LYS A 236 24.35 -20.38 5.87
N LEU A 237 23.29 -20.95 5.29
CA LEU A 237 22.26 -21.66 6.06
C LEU A 237 22.81 -22.85 6.84
N GLN A 238 23.93 -23.43 6.40
CA GLN A 238 24.59 -24.54 7.06
C GLN A 238 25.55 -24.11 8.18
N LEU A 239 25.82 -22.81 8.33
CA LEU A 239 26.73 -22.27 9.33
C LEU A 239 26.01 -22.01 10.67
N PRO A 240 26.75 -21.84 11.79
CA PRO A 240 26.15 -21.46 13.06
C PRO A 240 25.39 -20.13 12.99
N LEU A 241 24.30 -20.00 13.77
CA LEU A 241 23.41 -18.83 13.77
C LEU A 241 24.15 -17.49 13.88
N LYS A 242 25.23 -17.43 14.66
CA LYS A 242 26.03 -16.20 14.83
C LYS A 242 26.66 -15.70 13.53
N GLU A 243 27.02 -16.60 12.62
CA GLU A 243 27.61 -16.27 11.31
C GLU A 243 26.54 -15.94 10.26
N GLN A 244 25.30 -16.37 10.51
CA GLN A 244 24.12 -16.05 9.70
C GLN A 244 23.62 -14.62 9.96
N GLU A 245 23.79 -14.09 11.18
CA GLU A 245 23.21 -12.81 11.61
C GLU A 245 23.56 -11.60 10.72
N GLU A 246 24.81 -11.51 10.24
CA GLU A 246 25.19 -10.42 9.33
C GLU A 246 24.41 -10.48 8.01
N THR A 247 24.27 -11.69 7.46
CA THR A 247 23.56 -11.91 6.20
C THR A 247 22.05 -11.79 6.38
N LYS A 248 21.51 -12.24 7.51
CA LYS A 248 20.12 -12.02 7.91
C LYS A 248 19.80 -10.54 7.92
N LYS A 249 20.59 -9.71 8.61
CA LYS A 249 20.38 -8.26 8.66
C LYS A 249 20.42 -7.62 7.27
N LYS A 250 21.36 -8.03 6.41
CA LYS A 250 21.44 -7.56 5.02
C LYS A 250 20.20 -7.92 4.19
N LEU A 251 19.71 -9.16 4.27
CA LEU A 251 18.48 -9.56 3.57
C LEU A 251 17.26 -8.82 4.10
N MET A 252 17.16 -8.64 5.42
CA MET A 252 16.08 -7.87 6.03
C MET A 252 16.02 -6.44 5.51
N THR A 253 17.16 -5.76 5.42
CA THR A 253 17.22 -4.40 4.88
C THR A 253 16.91 -4.33 3.39
N MET A 254 16.98 -5.43 2.66
CA MET A 254 16.62 -5.49 1.23
C MET A 254 15.14 -5.79 1.02
N LEU A 255 14.57 -6.73 1.79
CA LEU A 255 13.20 -7.22 1.58
C LEU A 255 12.16 -6.42 2.37
N ILE A 256 12.48 -5.98 3.59
CA ILE A 256 11.51 -5.43 4.54
C ILE A 256 11.55 -3.91 4.57
N GLY A 257 12.75 -3.31 4.61
CA GLY A 257 12.91 -1.87 4.72
C GLY A 257 13.96 -1.41 5.72
N HIS A 258 13.95 -0.10 6.00
CA HIS A 258 14.83 0.54 6.96
C HIS A 258 14.34 0.41 8.42
N GLU A 259 15.14 0.91 9.36
CA GLU A 259 14.88 0.81 10.80
C GLU A 259 13.49 1.30 11.19
N SER A 260 12.68 0.37 11.69
CA SER A 260 11.32 0.61 12.17
C SER A 260 11.02 -0.34 13.34
N ARG A 261 9.93 -0.09 14.08
CA ARG A 261 9.45 -1.04 15.11
C ARG A 261 9.13 -2.40 14.48
N MET A 262 8.58 -2.40 13.26
CA MET A 262 8.31 -3.63 12.51
C MET A 262 9.59 -4.40 12.18
N LEU A 263 10.64 -3.73 11.68
CA LEU A 263 11.92 -4.37 11.38
C LEU A 263 12.54 -5.02 12.63
N LYS A 264 12.40 -4.41 13.81
CA LYS A 264 12.87 -4.98 15.07
C LYS A 264 12.15 -6.29 15.41
N LEU A 265 10.82 -6.32 15.27
CA LEU A 265 10.04 -7.55 15.46
C LEU A 265 10.43 -8.61 14.43
N CYS A 266 10.54 -8.25 13.16
CA CYS A 266 11.02 -9.16 12.13
C CYS A 266 12.41 -9.74 12.46
N ASN A 267 13.33 -8.94 13.03
CA ASN A 267 14.65 -9.40 13.41
C ASN A 267 14.62 -10.41 14.56
N GLU A 268 13.63 -10.31 15.45
CA GLU A 268 13.45 -11.23 16.58
C GLU A 268 12.82 -12.56 16.16
N TYR A 269 11.89 -12.53 15.21
CA TYR A 269 11.11 -13.71 14.80
C TYR A 269 11.66 -14.43 13.58
N PHE A 270 12.15 -13.72 12.56
CA PHE A 270 12.65 -14.37 11.35
C PHE A 270 14.07 -14.94 11.53
N THR A 271 14.25 -16.13 10.96
CA THR A 271 15.56 -16.75 10.76
C THR A 271 16.11 -16.39 9.37
N LEU A 272 17.39 -16.70 9.12
CA LEU A 272 17.95 -16.56 7.77
C LEU A 272 17.20 -17.43 6.76
N PHE A 273 16.77 -18.62 7.17
CA PHE A 273 16.01 -19.54 6.32
C PHE A 273 14.69 -18.90 5.85
N ASP A 274 13.94 -18.29 6.78
CA ASP A 274 12.67 -17.64 6.45
C ASP A 274 12.87 -16.53 5.40
N LEU A 275 13.92 -15.71 5.56
CA LEU A 275 14.23 -14.64 4.60
C LEU A 275 14.66 -15.18 3.23
N VAL A 276 15.40 -16.30 3.20
CA VAL A 276 15.76 -16.98 1.94
C VAL A 276 14.51 -17.54 1.26
N GLN A 277 13.54 -18.07 2.00
CA GLN A 277 12.27 -18.54 1.44
C GLN A 277 11.45 -17.37 0.87
N ILE A 278 11.36 -16.24 1.60
CA ILE A 278 10.70 -15.02 1.11
C ILE A 278 11.37 -14.53 -0.18
N ALA A 279 12.70 -14.39 -0.18
CA ALA A 279 13.50 -13.99 -1.33
C ALA A 279 13.30 -14.92 -2.54
N SER A 280 13.13 -16.22 -2.32
CA SER A 280 12.94 -17.18 -3.41
C SER A 280 11.59 -17.06 -4.13
N ARG A 281 10.62 -16.36 -3.53
CA ARG A 281 9.29 -16.08 -4.10
C ARG A 281 9.12 -14.59 -4.42
N GLU A 282 10.22 -13.83 -4.43
CA GLU A 282 10.22 -12.44 -4.86
C GLU A 282 10.32 -12.38 -6.40
N VAL A 283 9.42 -11.61 -7.02
CA VAL A 283 9.46 -11.26 -8.43
C VAL A 283 10.06 -9.86 -8.57
N GLY A 284 11.02 -9.69 -9.47
CA GLY A 284 11.81 -8.46 -9.61
C GLY A 284 12.65 -8.17 -8.37
N THR A 285 12.79 -6.91 -7.97
CA THR A 285 13.60 -6.49 -6.81
C THR A 285 12.87 -5.45 -5.96
N GLY A 286 13.31 -5.27 -4.72
CA GLY A 286 12.90 -4.17 -3.85
C GLY A 286 12.24 -4.69 -2.58
N TYR A 287 11.44 -3.83 -1.95
CA TYR A 287 10.74 -4.21 -0.73
C TYR A 287 9.44 -4.96 -1.05
N ILE A 288 9.06 -5.92 -0.20
CA ILE A 288 7.83 -6.71 -0.35
C ILE A 288 6.56 -6.00 0.18
N GLY A 289 6.76 -4.85 0.84
CA GLY A 289 5.68 -3.99 1.33
C GLY A 289 5.09 -4.38 2.68
N GLY A 290 4.34 -3.45 3.27
CA GLY A 290 3.84 -3.54 4.65
C GLY A 290 2.87 -4.69 4.89
N LYS A 291 1.93 -4.92 3.96
CA LYS A 291 0.91 -5.98 4.06
C LYS A 291 1.55 -7.37 4.08
N SER A 292 2.49 -7.61 3.16
CA SER A 292 3.28 -8.83 3.12
C SER A 292 4.06 -9.04 4.42
N VAL A 293 4.74 -8.01 4.91
CA VAL A 293 5.55 -8.08 6.14
C VAL A 293 4.66 -8.36 7.36
N GLY A 294 3.55 -7.65 7.52
CA GLY A 294 2.60 -7.82 8.62
C GLY A 294 2.01 -9.23 8.65
N MET A 295 1.57 -9.74 7.48
CA MET A 295 1.11 -11.12 7.34
C MET A 295 2.19 -12.14 7.75
N LEU A 296 3.38 -12.04 7.17
CA LEU A 296 4.46 -13.00 7.42
C LEU A 296 4.91 -13.00 8.87
N LEU A 297 5.02 -11.82 9.48
CA LEU A 297 5.40 -11.68 10.87
C LEU A 297 4.36 -12.32 11.80
N ALA A 298 3.07 -12.03 11.59
CA ALA A 298 1.99 -12.58 12.40
C ALA A 298 1.98 -14.11 12.36
N ARG A 299 2.14 -14.70 11.17
CA ARG A 299 2.26 -16.15 11.01
C ARG A 299 3.46 -16.71 11.76
N LYS A 300 4.61 -16.05 11.67
CA LYS A 300 5.81 -16.51 12.40
C LYS A 300 5.69 -16.40 13.90
N ILE A 301 5.01 -15.36 14.40
CA ILE A 301 4.72 -15.23 15.83
C ILE A 301 3.86 -16.41 16.29
N VAL A 302 2.77 -16.68 15.58
CA VAL A 302 1.85 -17.77 15.91
C VAL A 302 2.55 -19.14 15.81
N GLU A 303 3.42 -19.34 14.83
CA GLU A 303 4.21 -20.57 14.68
C GLU A 303 5.23 -20.75 15.82
N LYS A 304 6.02 -19.71 16.12
CA LYS A 304 7.15 -19.78 17.07
C LYS A 304 6.69 -19.79 18.52
N ASP A 305 5.82 -18.85 18.89
CA ASP A 305 5.41 -18.65 20.28
C ASP A 305 4.13 -19.43 20.63
N GLY A 306 3.30 -19.71 19.62
CA GLY A 306 2.18 -20.63 19.77
C GLY A 306 2.59 -22.09 19.80
N GLY A 307 3.64 -22.47 19.06
CA GLY A 307 4.17 -23.82 19.01
C GLY A 307 3.10 -24.88 18.72
N GLU A 308 3.15 -25.98 19.46
CA GLU A 308 2.22 -27.11 19.31
C GLU A 308 0.73 -26.72 19.50
N ARG A 309 0.44 -25.63 20.21
CA ARG A 309 -0.93 -25.18 20.44
C ARG A 309 -1.62 -24.76 19.14
N PHE A 310 -0.90 -24.05 18.26
CA PHE A 310 -1.48 -23.49 17.04
C PHE A 310 -1.09 -24.22 15.77
N GLN A 311 -0.03 -25.03 15.78
CA GLN A 311 0.41 -25.82 14.61
C GLN A 311 -0.71 -26.62 13.91
N PRO A 312 -1.64 -27.30 14.63
CA PRO A 312 -2.72 -28.03 13.98
C PRO A 312 -3.72 -27.14 13.24
N TYR A 313 -3.86 -25.89 13.68
CA TYR A 313 -4.87 -24.95 13.21
C TYR A 313 -4.35 -23.96 12.16
N ILE A 314 -3.07 -23.97 11.79
CA ILE A 314 -2.53 -23.02 10.82
C ILE A 314 -2.47 -23.65 9.42
N GLU A 315 -3.10 -22.99 8.47
CA GLU A 315 -2.93 -23.29 7.04
C GLU A 315 -1.53 -22.83 6.60
N PRO A 316 -0.79 -23.56 5.75
CA PRO A 316 0.45 -23.05 5.15
C PRO A 316 0.16 -21.95 4.12
N HIS A 317 1.20 -21.23 3.68
CA HIS A 317 1.09 -20.26 2.58
C HIS A 317 2.24 -20.40 1.58
N ASP A 318 1.97 -19.98 0.35
CA ASP A 318 2.86 -20.04 -0.79
C ASP A 318 2.93 -18.72 -1.58
N SER A 319 2.67 -17.60 -0.91
CA SER A 319 2.58 -16.26 -1.50
C SER A 319 3.87 -15.81 -2.21
N PHE A 320 3.68 -15.07 -3.31
CA PHE A 320 4.71 -14.39 -4.08
C PHE A 320 4.66 -12.88 -3.82
N TYR A 321 5.79 -12.20 -3.99
CA TYR A 321 5.93 -10.78 -3.69
C TYR A 321 6.57 -10.07 -4.87
N LEU A 322 5.86 -9.15 -5.50
CA LEU A 322 6.46 -8.27 -6.51
C LEU A 322 7.14 -7.12 -5.77
N GLY A 323 8.47 -7.05 -5.90
CA GLY A 323 9.26 -6.03 -5.24
C GLY A 323 8.93 -4.63 -5.74
N SER A 324 9.04 -3.65 -4.84
CA SER A 324 8.67 -2.25 -5.10
C SER A 324 9.43 -1.58 -6.25
N ASP A 325 10.60 -2.08 -6.64
CA ASP A 325 11.37 -1.49 -7.75
C ASP A 325 10.69 -1.74 -9.10
N ILE A 326 9.85 -2.76 -9.22
CA ILE A 326 9.05 -3.01 -10.43
C ILE A 326 8.12 -1.82 -10.69
N PHE A 327 7.55 -1.22 -9.64
CA PHE A 327 6.66 -0.07 -9.77
C PHE A 327 7.38 1.14 -10.41
N TYR A 328 8.60 1.45 -9.97
CA TYR A 328 9.40 2.51 -10.61
C TYR A 328 9.76 2.17 -12.03
N THR A 329 10.18 0.93 -12.25
CA THR A 329 10.56 0.43 -13.57
C THR A 329 9.40 0.56 -14.55
N TYR A 330 8.20 0.25 -14.10
CA TYR A 330 6.98 0.41 -14.88
C TYR A 330 6.75 1.87 -15.28
N ILE A 331 6.89 2.82 -14.34
CA ILE A 331 6.73 4.26 -14.63
C ILE A 331 7.83 4.77 -15.59
N VAL A 332 9.08 4.36 -15.36
CA VAL A 332 10.25 4.86 -16.10
C VAL A 332 10.25 4.34 -17.53
N GLN A 333 10.06 3.04 -17.74
CA GLN A 333 10.14 2.44 -19.08
C GLN A 333 8.98 2.85 -19.99
N ASN A 334 7.82 3.15 -19.41
CA ASN A 334 6.70 3.70 -20.17
C ASN A 334 6.81 5.23 -20.39
N GLY A 335 7.90 5.87 -19.95
CA GLY A 335 8.20 7.28 -20.23
C GLY A 335 7.42 8.29 -19.39
N TRP A 336 6.82 7.87 -18.27
CA TRP A 336 5.93 8.72 -17.47
C TRP A 336 6.63 9.45 -16.33
N TRP A 337 7.96 9.36 -16.24
CA TRP A 337 8.72 9.98 -15.16
C TRP A 337 8.51 11.51 -15.07
N LYS A 338 8.49 12.20 -16.22
CA LYS A 338 8.21 13.65 -16.25
C LYS A 338 6.80 13.97 -15.72
N LEU A 339 5.81 13.14 -16.06
CA LEU A 339 4.44 13.28 -15.57
C LEU A 339 4.34 13.01 -14.07
N ARG A 340 5.00 11.94 -13.59
CA ARG A 340 5.12 11.60 -12.17
C ARG A 340 5.70 12.77 -11.36
N LYS A 341 6.75 13.43 -11.84
CA LYS A 341 7.30 14.61 -11.16
C LYS A 341 6.32 15.77 -11.05
N LYS A 342 5.60 16.07 -12.13
CA LYS A 342 4.56 17.12 -12.10
C LYS A 342 3.46 16.76 -11.11
N GLN A 343 3.03 15.50 -11.12
CA GLN A 343 2.08 14.94 -10.16
C GLN A 343 2.61 15.05 -8.72
N ARG A 344 3.91 14.91 -8.48
CA ARG A 344 4.51 15.03 -7.15
C ARG A 344 4.54 16.47 -6.57
N THR A 345 4.13 17.49 -7.33
CA THR A 345 4.07 18.88 -6.85
C THR A 345 2.73 19.18 -6.16
N LYS A 346 2.70 20.13 -5.20
CA LYS A 346 1.45 20.49 -4.49
C LYS A 346 0.33 20.92 -5.43
N SER A 347 0.65 21.69 -6.48
CA SER A 347 -0.33 22.13 -7.48
C SER A 347 -0.73 21.02 -8.45
N GLY A 348 0.19 20.12 -8.80
CA GLY A 348 -0.05 19.04 -9.76
C GLY A 348 -0.60 17.74 -9.16
N TYR A 349 -0.65 17.61 -7.84
CA TYR A 349 -0.94 16.36 -7.12
C TYR A 349 -2.24 15.69 -7.53
N TYR A 350 -3.30 16.46 -7.68
CA TYR A 350 -4.60 15.97 -8.14
C TYR A 350 -4.75 16.10 -9.66
N THR A 351 -4.21 17.17 -10.25
CA THR A 351 -4.38 17.49 -11.68
C THR A 351 -3.81 16.41 -12.59
N TYR A 352 -2.60 15.93 -12.32
CA TYR A 352 -1.92 14.94 -13.17
C TYR A 352 -2.19 13.49 -12.75
N ALA A 353 -2.91 13.27 -11.65
CA ALA A 353 -3.19 11.94 -11.16
C ALA A 353 -4.09 11.14 -12.10
N ALA A 354 -5.16 11.76 -12.62
CA ALA A 354 -6.09 11.10 -13.53
C ALA A 354 -5.40 10.63 -14.82
N GLU A 355 -4.56 11.50 -15.41
CA GLU A 355 -3.77 11.15 -16.60
C GLU A 355 -2.79 10.00 -16.31
N LEU A 356 -2.12 10.03 -15.15
CA LEU A 356 -1.17 8.98 -14.78
C LEU A 356 -1.88 7.65 -14.49
N LYS A 357 -3.07 7.69 -13.86
CA LYS A 357 -3.92 6.52 -13.63
C LYS A 357 -4.30 5.83 -14.94
N GLU A 358 -4.80 6.59 -15.90
CA GLU A 358 -5.20 6.06 -17.21
C GLU A 358 -4.03 5.41 -17.93
N LYS A 359 -2.87 6.07 -17.95
CA LYS A 359 -1.65 5.52 -18.54
C LYS A 359 -1.21 4.23 -17.87
N MET A 360 -1.25 4.16 -16.54
CA MET A 360 -0.89 2.96 -15.77
C MET A 360 -1.77 1.75 -16.06
N LEU A 361 -3.00 1.92 -16.54
CA LEU A 361 -3.88 0.80 -16.91
C LEU A 361 -3.47 0.11 -18.22
N TYR A 362 -2.62 0.74 -19.04
CA TYR A 362 -2.24 0.25 -20.37
C TYR A 362 -0.72 0.16 -20.60
N GLY A 363 0.09 0.38 -19.56
CA GLY A 363 1.55 0.28 -19.69
C GLY A 363 2.04 -1.15 -19.84
N LYS A 364 3.26 -1.28 -20.36
CA LYS A 364 3.91 -2.57 -20.59
C LYS A 364 4.97 -2.86 -19.54
N PHE A 365 5.04 -4.12 -19.12
CA PHE A 365 6.11 -4.60 -18.24
C PHE A 365 7.36 -4.99 -19.05
N PRO A 366 8.55 -4.93 -18.43
CA PRO A 366 9.78 -5.41 -19.06
C PRO A 366 9.72 -6.93 -19.33
N SER A 367 10.29 -7.40 -20.44
CA SER A 367 10.24 -8.84 -20.82
C SER A 367 10.74 -9.78 -19.73
N ASN A 368 11.83 -9.42 -19.04
CA ASN A 368 12.39 -10.21 -17.94
C ASN A 368 11.46 -10.32 -16.71
N ILE A 369 10.53 -9.37 -16.54
CA ILE A 369 9.50 -9.43 -15.49
C ILE A 369 8.29 -10.24 -15.98
N GLN A 370 7.93 -10.09 -17.26
CA GLN A 370 6.86 -10.89 -17.88
C GLN A 370 7.17 -12.40 -17.81
N GLU A 371 8.42 -12.79 -18.04
CA GLU A 371 8.86 -14.19 -17.87
C GLU A 371 8.68 -14.70 -16.42
N GLN A 372 8.97 -13.87 -15.41
CA GLN A 372 8.75 -14.23 -14.00
C GLN A 372 7.25 -14.30 -13.65
N PHE A 373 6.40 -13.48 -14.28
CA PHE A 373 4.95 -13.60 -14.13
C PHE A 373 4.44 -14.95 -14.66
N VAL A 374 4.96 -15.40 -15.81
CA VAL A 374 4.63 -16.74 -16.35
C VAL A 374 5.05 -17.83 -15.36
N GLN A 375 6.28 -17.78 -14.82
CA GLN A 375 6.75 -18.75 -13.81
C GLN A 375 5.87 -18.76 -12.55
N THR A 376 5.39 -17.59 -12.12
CA THR A 376 4.47 -17.46 -10.99
C THR A 376 3.13 -18.14 -11.29
N LEU A 377 2.58 -17.97 -12.49
CA LEU A 377 1.33 -18.60 -12.91
C LEU A 377 1.47 -20.12 -13.13
N GLU A 378 2.63 -20.59 -13.59
CA GLU A 378 2.94 -22.02 -13.67
C GLU A 378 3.01 -22.64 -12.28
N TYR A 379 3.61 -21.95 -11.30
CA TYR A 379 3.65 -22.39 -9.90
C TYR A 379 2.24 -22.56 -9.30
N PHE A 380 1.36 -21.58 -9.50
CA PHE A 380 -0.01 -21.65 -8.98
C PHE A 380 -0.89 -22.66 -9.73
N GLY A 381 -0.50 -23.06 -10.94
CA GLY A 381 -1.36 -23.87 -11.81
C GLY A 381 -2.67 -23.14 -12.08
N GLN A 382 -3.79 -23.87 -12.09
CA GLN A 382 -5.14 -23.28 -12.29
C GLN A 382 -5.82 -22.87 -10.98
N SER A 383 -5.09 -22.81 -9.85
CA SER A 383 -5.71 -22.38 -8.61
C SER A 383 -5.98 -20.87 -8.63
N PRO A 384 -7.13 -20.41 -8.11
CA PRO A 384 -7.41 -18.99 -8.03
C PRO A 384 -6.36 -18.22 -7.22
N ILE A 385 -6.08 -16.99 -7.65
CA ILE A 385 -5.10 -16.09 -7.02
C ILE A 385 -5.73 -14.74 -6.73
N ILE A 386 -5.20 -14.04 -5.73
CA ILE A 386 -5.54 -12.66 -5.43
C ILE A 386 -4.28 -11.80 -5.49
N VAL A 387 -4.39 -10.67 -6.18
CA VAL A 387 -3.33 -9.67 -6.36
C VAL A 387 -3.66 -8.47 -5.48
N ARG A 388 -2.90 -8.28 -4.40
CA ARG A 388 -3.15 -7.27 -3.37
C ARG A 388 -2.06 -6.21 -3.38
N SER A 389 -2.45 -4.95 -3.26
CA SER A 389 -1.55 -3.85 -2.93
C SER A 389 -0.78 -4.12 -1.63
N SER A 390 0.50 -3.76 -1.57
CA SER A 390 1.33 -3.84 -0.37
C SER A 390 2.28 -2.65 -0.38
N SER A 391 1.78 -1.43 -0.14
CA SER A 391 2.66 -0.28 -0.06
C SER A 391 3.58 -0.34 1.16
N LEU A 392 4.77 0.28 1.08
CA LEU A 392 5.68 0.44 2.21
C LEU A 392 5.08 1.25 3.36
N LEU A 393 4.10 2.10 3.07
CA LEU A 393 3.43 2.92 4.08
C LEU A 393 2.29 2.19 4.77
N GLU A 394 1.85 1.05 4.21
CA GLU A 394 0.81 0.18 4.77
C GLU A 394 1.30 -0.57 6.01
N ASP A 395 0.36 -0.93 6.89
CA ASP A 395 0.52 -1.84 8.03
C ASP A 395 1.71 -1.55 8.96
N ASN A 396 2.20 -0.32 8.93
CA ASN A 396 3.25 0.19 9.80
C ASN A 396 2.63 0.93 10.99
N PHE A 397 3.33 0.97 12.11
CA PHE A 397 2.85 1.68 13.30
C PHE A 397 2.60 3.16 12.97
N GLY A 398 1.38 3.65 13.26
CA GLY A 398 1.01 5.05 13.03
C GLY A 398 0.40 5.37 11.66
N ASN A 399 0.37 4.43 10.71
CA ASN A 399 -0.36 4.58 9.44
C ASN A 399 -1.34 3.41 9.23
N ALA A 400 -2.62 3.70 9.00
CA ALA A 400 -3.61 2.68 8.67
C ALA A 400 -4.18 2.98 7.27
N PHE A 401 -3.73 2.22 6.27
CA PHE A 401 -4.15 2.38 4.86
C PHE A 401 -5.30 1.39 4.56
N SER A 402 -6.35 1.40 5.38
CA SER A 402 -7.47 0.47 5.24
C SER A 402 -8.29 0.77 3.96
N GLY A 403 -8.38 -0.21 3.06
CA GLY A 403 -9.30 -0.17 1.91
C GLY A 403 -9.07 0.98 0.91
N LYS A 404 -7.88 1.59 0.86
CA LYS A 404 -7.59 2.72 -0.07
C LYS A 404 -6.98 2.28 -1.39
N TYR A 405 -6.44 1.07 -1.43
CA TYR A 405 -5.81 0.48 -2.60
C TYR A 405 -6.53 -0.81 -2.97
N GLU A 406 -6.53 -1.10 -4.27
CA GLU A 406 -7.30 -2.21 -4.82
C GLU A 406 -6.69 -3.58 -4.47
N SER A 407 -7.54 -4.60 -4.41
CA SER A 407 -7.17 -6.01 -4.42
C SER A 407 -8.03 -6.72 -5.46
N VAL A 408 -7.41 -7.45 -6.37
CA VAL A 408 -8.08 -8.04 -7.53
C VAL A 408 -8.02 -9.55 -7.46
N PHE A 409 -9.17 -10.21 -7.49
CA PHE A 409 -9.26 -11.67 -7.61
C PHE A 409 -9.12 -12.08 -9.07
N CYS A 410 -8.37 -13.15 -9.30
CA CYS A 410 -8.30 -13.84 -10.58
C CYS A 410 -8.71 -15.30 -10.34
N ALA A 411 -9.81 -15.75 -10.93
CA ALA A 411 -10.21 -17.16 -10.82
C ALA A 411 -9.21 -18.09 -11.54
N ASN A 412 -8.35 -17.53 -12.41
CA ASN A 412 -7.17 -18.16 -13.00
C ASN A 412 -7.50 -19.39 -13.87
N GLN A 413 -8.62 -19.30 -14.60
CA GLN A 413 -9.06 -20.29 -15.59
C GLN A 413 -8.74 -19.85 -17.03
N GLY A 414 -8.77 -20.79 -17.97
CA GLY A 414 -8.46 -20.55 -19.39
C GLY A 414 -7.07 -21.00 -19.83
N THR A 415 -6.64 -20.55 -21.02
CA THR A 415 -5.29 -20.82 -21.53
C THR A 415 -4.23 -20.03 -20.74
N LEU A 416 -2.95 -20.38 -20.89
CA LEU A 416 -1.87 -19.66 -20.21
C LEU A 416 -1.85 -18.17 -20.59
N GLU A 417 -2.17 -17.85 -21.84
CA GLU A 417 -2.22 -16.49 -22.36
C GLU A 417 -3.36 -15.67 -21.73
N GLU A 418 -4.57 -16.24 -21.65
CA GLU A 418 -5.72 -15.60 -21.01
C GLU A 418 -5.46 -15.34 -19.52
N ARG A 419 -4.90 -16.34 -18.84
CA ARG A 419 -4.51 -16.25 -17.42
C ARG A 419 -3.42 -15.20 -17.20
N TYR A 420 -2.43 -15.16 -18.10
CA TYR A 420 -1.37 -14.16 -18.08
C TYR A 420 -1.92 -12.75 -18.27
N GLU A 421 -2.81 -12.54 -19.23
CA GLU A 421 -3.42 -11.23 -19.48
C GLU A 421 -4.25 -10.77 -18.28
N ALA A 422 -5.05 -11.66 -17.68
CA ALA A 422 -5.82 -11.35 -16.48
C ALA A 422 -4.92 -10.97 -15.29
N PHE A 423 -3.84 -11.72 -15.06
CA PHE A 423 -2.87 -11.44 -14.00
C PHE A 423 -2.11 -10.13 -14.23
N GLU A 424 -1.66 -9.86 -15.45
CA GLU A 424 -1.00 -8.61 -15.81
C GLU A 424 -1.95 -7.42 -15.60
N ASN A 425 -3.22 -7.55 -16.01
CA ASN A 425 -4.25 -6.52 -15.80
C ASN A 425 -4.58 -6.30 -14.32
N ALA A 426 -4.58 -7.36 -13.50
CA ALA A 426 -4.75 -7.23 -12.06
C ALA A 426 -3.63 -6.39 -11.43
N ILE A 427 -2.37 -6.62 -11.82
CA ILE A 427 -1.23 -5.82 -11.35
C ILE A 427 -1.34 -4.36 -11.85
N ARG A 428 -1.73 -4.13 -13.11
CA ARG A 428 -1.96 -2.78 -13.66
C ARG A 428 -3.02 -2.03 -12.85
N THR A 429 -4.10 -2.71 -12.47
CA THR A 429 -5.19 -2.15 -11.66
C THR A 429 -4.69 -1.76 -10.27
N VAL A 430 -3.90 -2.62 -9.62
CA VAL A 430 -3.27 -2.32 -8.32
C VAL A 430 -2.35 -1.10 -8.44
N TYR A 431 -1.48 -1.03 -9.46
CA TYR A 431 -0.62 0.14 -9.67
C TYR A 431 -1.39 1.42 -9.97
N ALA A 432 -2.44 1.35 -10.80
CA ALA A 432 -3.29 2.49 -11.11
C ALA A 432 -4.06 2.99 -9.88
N SER A 433 -4.40 2.10 -8.93
CA SER A 433 -5.07 2.49 -7.67
C SER A 433 -4.25 3.48 -6.83
N THR A 434 -2.92 3.52 -7.01
CA THR A 434 -2.05 4.50 -6.32
C THR A 434 -2.35 5.95 -6.68
N MET A 435 -3.01 6.17 -7.82
CA MET A 435 -3.42 7.47 -8.34
C MET A 435 -4.92 7.76 -8.12
N SER A 436 -5.61 6.94 -7.32
CA SER A 436 -7.01 7.21 -6.95
C SER A 436 -7.12 8.48 -6.10
N GLU A 437 -8.23 9.22 -6.25
CA GLU A 437 -8.45 10.46 -5.50
C GLU A 437 -8.48 10.18 -3.98
N ASP A 438 -9.02 9.04 -3.57
CA ASP A 438 -9.09 8.61 -2.17
C ASP A 438 -7.69 8.32 -1.60
N ALA A 439 -6.83 7.58 -2.32
CA ALA A 439 -5.47 7.32 -1.89
C ALA A 439 -4.61 8.59 -1.83
N LEU A 440 -4.80 9.51 -2.78
CA LEU A 440 -4.11 10.80 -2.80
C LEU A 440 -4.53 11.67 -1.62
N THR A 441 -5.84 11.80 -1.38
CA THR A 441 -6.41 12.60 -0.30
C THR A 441 -6.01 12.07 1.07
N TYR A 442 -6.05 10.75 1.26
CA TYR A 442 -5.58 10.11 2.47
C TYR A 442 -4.12 10.50 2.80
N ARG A 443 -3.23 10.39 1.81
CA ARG A 443 -1.82 10.77 1.98
C ARG A 443 -1.63 12.25 2.26
N MET A 444 -2.40 13.12 1.62
CA MET A 444 -2.37 14.56 1.88
C MET A 444 -2.78 14.86 3.34
N ASN A 445 -3.89 14.28 3.79
CA ASN A 445 -4.43 14.50 5.14
C ASN A 445 -3.51 13.97 6.25
N ARG A 446 -2.80 12.87 6.00
CA ARG A 446 -1.82 12.28 6.94
C ARG A 446 -0.43 12.92 6.87
N GLY A 447 -0.23 13.93 6.01
CA GLY A 447 1.10 14.51 5.79
C GLY A 447 2.11 13.56 5.14
N LEU A 448 1.62 12.47 4.52
CA LEU A 448 2.42 11.50 3.79
C LEU A 448 2.69 11.92 2.35
N PHE A 449 2.10 13.05 1.91
CA PHE A 449 2.32 13.61 0.58
C PHE A 449 3.81 13.69 0.23
N GLU A 450 4.69 14.10 1.14
CA GLU A 450 6.13 14.26 0.83
C GLU A 450 6.93 12.95 0.85
N LYS A 451 6.35 11.87 1.40
CA LYS A 451 7.00 10.57 1.43
C LYS A 451 6.94 9.90 0.06
N ASP A 452 7.94 9.08 -0.17
CA ASP A 452 8.04 8.26 -1.36
C ASP A 452 7.01 7.11 -1.29
N GLU A 453 6.22 6.95 -2.35
CA GLU A 453 5.19 5.92 -2.41
C GLU A 453 5.69 4.78 -3.29
N GLN A 454 6.11 3.72 -2.61
CA GLN A 454 6.57 2.48 -3.22
C GLN A 454 5.47 1.43 -3.08
N MET A 455 4.93 1.01 -4.23
CA MET A 455 3.88 -0.01 -4.26
C MET A 455 4.49 -1.37 -4.59
N ALA A 456 4.64 -2.22 -3.59
CA ALA A 456 4.86 -3.64 -3.81
C ALA A 456 3.51 -4.35 -4.01
N VAL A 457 3.52 -5.58 -4.51
CA VAL A 457 2.29 -6.36 -4.71
C VAL A 457 2.44 -7.72 -4.06
N LEU A 458 1.45 -8.10 -3.26
CA LEU A 458 1.32 -9.40 -2.64
C LEU A 458 0.42 -10.27 -3.52
N VAL A 459 0.94 -11.39 -4.01
CA VAL A 459 0.18 -12.37 -4.80
C VAL A 459 -0.01 -13.61 -3.96
N GLN A 460 -1.26 -13.98 -3.70
CA GLN A 460 -1.59 -15.13 -2.85
C GLN A 460 -2.50 -16.08 -3.58
N ARG A 461 -2.33 -17.38 -3.31
CA ARG A 461 -3.38 -18.35 -3.57
C ARG A 461 -4.61 -17.99 -2.74
N VAL A 462 -5.78 -17.97 -3.36
CA VAL A 462 -7.03 -17.79 -2.63
C VAL A 462 -7.26 -19.04 -1.79
N SER A 463 -7.46 -18.85 -0.49
CA SER A 463 -7.79 -19.94 0.41
C SER A 463 -9.23 -20.38 0.18
N GLY A 464 -9.46 -21.68 0.05
CA GLY A 464 -10.76 -22.27 -0.25
C GLY A 464 -10.61 -23.61 -0.95
N ASP A 465 -11.76 -24.18 -1.32
CA ASP A 465 -11.82 -25.44 -2.08
C ASP A 465 -12.81 -25.33 -3.26
N HIS A 466 -12.78 -26.34 -4.12
CA HIS A 466 -13.57 -26.45 -5.33
C HIS A 466 -14.91 -27.17 -5.05
N TYR A 467 -16.01 -26.46 -5.28
CA TYR A 467 -17.38 -26.97 -5.11
C TYR A 467 -18.15 -26.77 -6.42
N ASP A 468 -18.17 -27.81 -7.26
CA ASP A 468 -18.70 -27.77 -8.63
C ASP A 468 -18.10 -26.64 -9.48
N ASP A 469 -18.82 -25.55 -9.75
CA ASP A 469 -18.30 -24.40 -10.50
C ASP A 469 -17.72 -23.30 -9.60
N LEU A 470 -17.90 -23.41 -8.28
CA LEU A 470 -17.60 -22.34 -7.33
C LEU A 470 -16.34 -22.65 -6.53
N PHE A 471 -15.54 -21.62 -6.26
CA PHE A 471 -14.38 -21.70 -5.39
C PHE A 471 -14.48 -20.67 -4.25
N PHE A 472 -14.45 -21.14 -3.01
CA PHE A 472 -14.53 -20.28 -1.82
C PHE A 472 -14.06 -21.03 -0.55
N PRO A 473 -13.65 -20.31 0.51
CA PRO A 473 -13.45 -20.92 1.82
C PRO A 473 -14.78 -21.05 2.56
N HIS A 474 -14.87 -22.02 3.48
CA HIS A 474 -16.05 -22.18 4.33
C HIS A 474 -16.34 -20.93 5.17
N LEU A 475 -15.29 -20.29 5.68
CA LEU A 475 -15.41 -19.12 6.54
C LEU A 475 -14.32 -18.09 6.20
N ALA A 476 -14.67 -16.82 6.27
CA ALA A 476 -13.71 -15.73 6.24
C ALA A 476 -14.12 -14.63 7.22
N GLY A 477 -13.16 -13.79 7.60
CA GLY A 477 -13.47 -12.76 8.58
C GLY A 477 -12.35 -11.78 8.88
N VAL A 478 -12.74 -10.79 9.68
CA VAL A 478 -11.85 -9.79 10.28
C VAL A 478 -11.86 -9.99 11.78
N GLY A 479 -10.71 -9.92 12.43
CA GLY A 479 -10.55 -10.09 13.87
C GLY A 479 -9.84 -8.90 14.50
N ASN A 480 -10.43 -8.31 15.54
CA ASN A 480 -9.77 -7.28 16.34
C ASN A 480 -9.42 -7.86 17.71
N SER A 481 -8.17 -7.69 18.12
CA SER A 481 -7.70 -8.11 19.46
C SER A 481 -8.31 -7.30 20.60
N SER A 482 -8.79 -6.09 20.33
CA SER A 482 -9.62 -5.32 21.25
C SER A 482 -11.02 -5.20 20.69
N ASN A 483 -12.04 -5.47 21.51
CA ASN A 483 -13.41 -5.28 21.12
C ASN A 483 -13.72 -3.78 21.15
N LEU A 484 -13.84 -3.20 19.97
CA LEU A 484 -14.21 -1.80 19.83
C LEU A 484 -15.69 -1.60 20.19
N TYR A 485 -16.54 -2.61 20.03
CA TYR A 485 -17.99 -2.50 20.21
C TYR A 485 -18.42 -2.95 21.60
N VAL A 486 -18.55 -1.99 22.50
CA VAL A 486 -19.11 -2.21 23.84
C VAL A 486 -20.56 -1.76 23.84
N TRP A 487 -21.49 -2.66 23.51
CA TRP A 487 -22.94 -2.41 23.60
C TRP A 487 -23.57 -2.97 24.87
N ASP A 488 -22.81 -3.73 25.65
CA ASP A 488 -23.20 -4.32 26.94
C ASP A 488 -22.04 -4.07 27.91
N LYS A 489 -22.34 -3.56 29.10
CA LYS A 489 -21.38 -3.28 30.17
C LYS A 489 -20.58 -4.51 30.63
N ASN A 490 -21.06 -5.71 30.34
CA ASN A 490 -20.39 -6.96 30.68
C ASN A 490 -19.42 -7.46 29.59
N ILE A 491 -19.27 -6.71 28.49
CA ILE A 491 -18.31 -7.05 27.44
C ILE A 491 -16.90 -6.76 27.93
N ASP A 492 -16.05 -7.79 27.88
CA ASP A 492 -14.62 -7.63 28.06
C ASP A 492 -13.98 -7.07 26.77
N MET A 493 -13.50 -5.83 26.85
CA MET A 493 -12.83 -5.14 25.74
C MET A 493 -11.53 -5.85 25.31
N ASP A 494 -10.83 -6.51 26.23
CA ASP A 494 -9.53 -7.12 25.96
C ASP A 494 -9.67 -8.57 25.45
N ALA A 495 -10.89 -9.12 25.43
CA ALA A 495 -11.15 -10.44 24.88
C ALA A 495 -11.12 -10.46 23.34
N GLY A 496 -11.31 -9.31 22.69
CA GLY A 496 -11.36 -9.18 21.23
C GLY A 496 -12.72 -9.54 20.62
N MET A 497 -12.79 -9.45 19.30
CA MET A 497 -14.01 -9.65 18.52
C MET A 497 -13.71 -10.16 17.10
N LEU A 498 -14.69 -10.82 16.48
CA LEU A 498 -14.65 -11.24 15.08
C LEU A 498 -15.84 -10.68 14.31
N ARG A 499 -15.64 -10.48 13.01
CA ARG A 499 -16.68 -10.34 11.98
C ARG A 499 -16.55 -11.51 11.04
N LEU A 500 -17.60 -12.32 10.94
CA LEU A 500 -17.59 -13.58 10.22
C LEU A 500 -18.57 -13.57 9.05
N VAL A 501 -18.15 -14.15 7.94
CA VAL A 501 -18.99 -14.44 6.78
C VAL A 501 -18.72 -15.87 6.29
N PHE A 502 -19.73 -16.48 5.69
CA PHE A 502 -19.55 -17.69 4.88
C PHE A 502 -19.08 -17.28 3.47
N GLY A 503 -18.14 -18.03 2.90
CA GLY A 503 -17.53 -17.69 1.60
C GLY A 503 -16.36 -16.72 1.71
N LEU A 504 -16.08 -15.98 0.63
CA LEU A 504 -14.95 -15.05 0.56
C LEU A 504 -15.10 -13.86 1.54
N GLY A 505 -13.97 -13.37 2.05
CA GLY A 505 -13.91 -12.32 3.06
C GLY A 505 -14.27 -10.91 2.59
N THR A 506 -14.55 -10.69 1.31
CA THR A 506 -14.94 -9.39 0.75
C THR A 506 -16.13 -8.78 1.49
N ARG A 507 -17.11 -9.60 1.90
CA ARG A 507 -18.28 -9.15 2.69
C ARG A 507 -18.01 -8.93 4.17
N ALA A 508 -16.97 -9.55 4.72
CA ALA A 508 -16.55 -9.26 6.10
C ALA A 508 -15.95 -7.85 6.18
N VAL A 509 -15.32 -7.42 5.09
CA VAL A 509 -14.61 -6.15 4.93
C VAL A 509 -15.56 -5.03 4.45
N ASP A 510 -16.28 -5.26 3.35
CA ASP A 510 -17.25 -4.33 2.75
C ASP A 510 -18.69 -4.73 3.05
N ARG A 511 -19.53 -3.75 3.41
CA ARG A 511 -20.94 -4.01 3.79
C ARG A 511 -21.87 -3.65 2.63
N THR A 512 -22.54 -4.64 2.04
CA THR A 512 -23.68 -4.42 1.13
C THR A 512 -24.98 -4.37 1.91
N VAL A 513 -25.91 -3.52 1.47
CA VAL A 513 -27.12 -3.12 2.22
C VAL A 513 -28.11 -4.25 2.54
N GLU A 514 -28.09 -5.35 1.78
CA GLU A 514 -29.00 -6.49 1.99
C GLU A 514 -28.35 -7.67 2.72
N ASP A 515 -27.18 -7.48 3.33
CA ASP A 515 -26.39 -8.61 3.82
C ASP A 515 -25.56 -8.31 5.09
N TYR A 516 -25.52 -9.28 6.02
CA TYR A 516 -24.94 -9.08 7.35
C TYR A 516 -23.81 -10.05 7.68
N ALA A 517 -22.61 -9.49 7.89
CA ALA A 517 -21.53 -10.20 8.56
C ALA A 517 -21.86 -10.39 10.06
N LYS A 518 -21.68 -11.60 10.57
CA LYS A 518 -21.93 -11.95 11.97
C LYS A 518 -20.86 -11.33 12.86
N ILE A 519 -21.26 -10.44 13.77
CA ILE A 519 -20.38 -9.91 14.82
C ILE A 519 -20.35 -10.91 15.99
N VAL A 520 -19.14 -11.28 16.42
CA VAL A 520 -18.90 -12.24 17.50
C VAL A 520 -17.99 -11.61 18.55
N THR A 521 -18.48 -11.49 19.78
CA THR A 521 -17.63 -11.08 20.91
C THR A 521 -16.92 -12.30 21.48
N LEU A 522 -15.59 -12.26 21.61
CA LEU A 522 -14.81 -13.45 21.99
C LEU A 522 -14.84 -13.77 23.49
N ASP A 523 -15.38 -12.87 24.32
CA ASP A 523 -15.70 -13.16 25.73
C ASP A 523 -16.94 -14.04 25.87
N ASN A 524 -17.95 -13.82 25.04
CA ASN A 524 -19.16 -14.64 24.92
C ASN A 524 -19.65 -14.69 23.47
N PRO A 525 -19.23 -15.70 22.67
CA PRO A 525 -19.57 -15.79 21.25
C PRO A 525 -21.06 -15.95 20.94
N LEU A 526 -21.86 -16.40 21.92
CA LEU A 526 -23.32 -16.58 21.77
C LEU A 526 -24.10 -15.31 22.14
N ARG A 527 -23.42 -14.23 22.57
CA ARG A 527 -24.07 -12.96 22.87
C ARG A 527 -24.61 -12.34 21.59
N LEU A 528 -25.93 -12.20 21.51
CA LEU A 528 -26.58 -11.47 20.42
C LEU A 528 -26.64 -9.98 20.77
N PRO A 529 -26.27 -9.06 19.85
CA PRO A 529 -26.58 -7.65 20.03
C PRO A 529 -28.10 -7.46 20.17
N MET A 530 -28.53 -6.52 21.02
CA MET A 530 -29.96 -6.28 21.34
C MET A 530 -30.85 -6.11 20.09
N ILE A 531 -30.29 -5.57 19.01
CA ILE A 531 -30.98 -5.32 17.72
C ILE A 531 -31.42 -6.64 17.02
N HIS A 532 -30.73 -7.76 17.27
CA HIS A 532 -31.07 -9.06 16.68
C HIS A 532 -32.27 -9.76 17.35
N MET A 533 -32.81 -9.21 18.45
CA MET A 533 -33.91 -9.84 19.17
C MET A 533 -35.27 -9.69 18.47
N GLU A 534 -35.43 -8.71 17.57
CA GLU A 534 -36.72 -8.43 16.93
C GLU A 534 -36.86 -9.02 15.52
N ASP A 535 -35.75 -9.30 14.80
CA ASP A 535 -35.83 -9.80 13.40
C ASP A 535 -34.60 -10.61 12.95
N LYS A 536 -34.43 -11.85 13.45
CA LYS A 536 -33.25 -12.71 13.19
C LYS A 536 -32.95 -12.93 11.71
N GLN A 537 -33.99 -12.98 10.88
CA GLN A 537 -33.85 -13.19 9.44
C GLN A 537 -33.19 -11.98 8.77
N LYS A 538 -33.63 -10.76 9.12
CA LYS A 538 -33.08 -9.51 8.58
C LYS A 538 -31.60 -9.33 8.92
N PHE A 539 -31.16 -9.83 10.07
CA PHE A 539 -29.79 -9.67 10.55
C PHE A 539 -28.95 -10.94 10.39
N SER A 540 -29.05 -11.57 9.22
CA SER A 540 -28.28 -12.76 8.83
C SER A 540 -27.66 -12.59 7.44
N GLN A 541 -26.70 -13.44 7.11
CA GLN A 541 -26.10 -13.42 5.79
C GLN A 541 -27.02 -14.11 4.78
N HIS A 542 -27.34 -13.43 3.68
CA HIS A 542 -28.19 -13.88 2.59
C HIS A 542 -27.42 -14.10 1.28
N HIS A 543 -26.28 -13.45 1.12
CA HIS A 543 -25.47 -13.54 -0.09
C HIS A 543 -24.05 -14.01 0.24
N VAL A 544 -23.44 -14.73 -0.69
CA VAL A 544 -22.12 -15.32 -0.54
C VAL A 544 -21.28 -14.87 -1.72
N ASP A 545 -20.14 -14.25 -1.43
CA ASP A 545 -19.15 -13.96 -2.45
C ASP A 545 -18.29 -15.19 -2.70
N VAL A 546 -18.18 -15.56 -3.97
CA VAL A 546 -17.53 -16.78 -4.46
C VAL A 546 -16.79 -16.47 -5.76
N LEU A 547 -15.80 -17.28 -6.13
CA LEU A 547 -15.25 -17.23 -7.48
C LEU A 547 -16.00 -18.24 -8.35
N SER A 548 -16.61 -17.79 -9.46
CA SER A 548 -17.08 -18.72 -10.49
C SER A 548 -15.91 -19.06 -11.40
N LEU A 549 -15.64 -20.35 -11.53
CA LEU A 549 -14.55 -20.85 -12.37
C LEU A 549 -14.93 -20.80 -13.85
N SER A 550 -16.18 -21.08 -14.19
CA SER A 550 -16.67 -20.97 -15.57
C SER A 550 -16.77 -19.54 -16.08
N GLU A 551 -17.25 -18.60 -15.25
CA GLU A 551 -17.33 -17.17 -15.59
C GLU A 551 -15.95 -16.47 -15.42
N ASN A 552 -15.00 -17.14 -14.75
CA ASN A 552 -13.65 -16.65 -14.44
C ASN A 552 -13.63 -15.32 -13.66
N GLU A 553 -14.61 -15.10 -12.79
CA GLU A 553 -14.80 -13.83 -12.08
C GLU A 553 -15.25 -14.01 -10.62
N LEU A 554 -15.04 -12.97 -9.83
CA LEU A 554 -15.65 -12.82 -8.52
C LEU A 554 -17.14 -12.50 -8.71
N THR A 555 -18.00 -13.32 -8.12
CA THR A 555 -19.44 -13.17 -8.26
C THR A 555 -20.14 -13.34 -6.91
N THR A 556 -21.38 -12.89 -6.84
CA THR A 556 -22.22 -13.06 -5.66
C THR A 556 -23.34 -14.04 -5.99
N ARG A 557 -23.57 -15.02 -5.10
CA ARG A 557 -24.68 -15.98 -5.17
C ARG A 557 -25.53 -15.87 -3.91
N LYS A 558 -26.80 -16.28 -3.99
CA LYS A 558 -27.64 -16.35 -2.79
C LYS A 558 -27.24 -17.55 -1.95
N TRP A 559 -27.30 -17.39 -0.63
CA TRP A 559 -27.04 -18.49 0.29
C TRP A 559 -27.91 -19.70 0.00
N ASP A 560 -29.19 -19.51 -0.33
CA ASP A 560 -30.09 -20.61 -0.66
C ASP A 560 -29.54 -21.49 -1.80
N ASP A 561 -29.02 -20.87 -2.87
CA ASP A 561 -28.44 -21.59 -4.02
C ASP A 561 -27.12 -22.27 -3.64
N VAL A 562 -26.24 -21.58 -2.90
CA VAL A 562 -24.96 -22.13 -2.44
C VAL A 562 -25.20 -23.30 -1.48
N SER A 563 -26.20 -23.19 -0.61
CA SER A 563 -26.58 -24.21 0.37
C SER A 563 -27.11 -25.50 -0.25
N GLU A 564 -27.33 -25.57 -1.56
CA GLU A 564 -27.68 -26.82 -2.25
C GLU A 564 -26.45 -27.66 -2.59
N ILE A 565 -25.32 -26.99 -2.81
CA ILE A 565 -24.05 -27.64 -3.15
C ILE A 565 -23.56 -28.46 -1.94
N ASP A 566 -22.87 -29.57 -2.22
CA ASP A 566 -22.24 -30.38 -1.18
C ASP A 566 -20.81 -29.89 -0.94
N PHE A 567 -20.57 -29.33 0.24
CA PHE A 567 -19.25 -28.84 0.64
C PHE A 567 -18.42 -29.92 1.37
N ASN A 568 -18.89 -31.17 1.41
CA ASN A 568 -18.31 -32.27 2.20
C ASN A 568 -18.29 -32.03 3.72
N ILE A 569 -19.05 -31.05 4.23
CA ILE A 569 -19.17 -30.68 5.64
C ILE A 569 -20.66 -30.48 6.00
N SER A 570 -21.03 -30.75 7.25
CA SER A 570 -22.41 -30.52 7.71
C SER A 570 -22.79 -29.04 7.62
N LYS A 571 -23.80 -28.72 6.79
CA LYS A 571 -24.41 -27.38 6.69
C LYS A 571 -24.85 -26.83 8.05
N GLY A 572 -25.28 -27.72 8.93
CA GLY A 572 -25.68 -27.42 10.30
C GLY A 572 -24.56 -26.84 11.18
N LEU A 573 -23.29 -26.92 10.74
CA LEU A 573 -22.17 -26.25 11.42
C LEU A 573 -22.26 -24.73 11.30
N PHE A 574 -22.72 -24.23 10.16
CA PHE A 574 -22.74 -22.81 9.83
C PHE A 574 -24.15 -22.20 9.91
N ALA A 575 -25.19 -22.99 9.65
CA ALA A 575 -26.56 -22.50 9.57
C ALA A 575 -27.55 -23.35 10.37
N THR A 576 -28.61 -22.71 10.87
CA THR A 576 -29.75 -23.38 11.51
C THR A 576 -31.01 -23.28 10.65
N PHE A 577 -31.93 -24.23 10.84
CA PHE A 577 -33.18 -24.25 10.09
C PHE A 577 -34.20 -23.29 10.71
N ASP A 578 -34.84 -22.43 9.90
CA ASP A 578 -35.83 -21.47 10.37
C ASP A 578 -37.21 -22.10 10.54
N TYR A 579 -37.41 -22.78 11.68
CA TYR A 579 -38.69 -23.41 12.02
C TYR A 579 -39.85 -22.40 12.17
N GLU A 580 -39.57 -21.14 12.52
CA GLU A 580 -40.60 -20.10 12.69
C GLU A 580 -41.15 -19.67 11.33
N MET A 581 -40.26 -19.42 10.36
CA MET A 581 -40.66 -19.13 8.98
C MET A 581 -41.34 -20.34 8.33
N GLU A 582 -40.89 -21.56 8.60
CA GLU A 582 -41.59 -22.78 8.14
C GLU A 582 -43.05 -22.79 8.61
N SER A 583 -43.28 -22.55 9.91
CA SER A 583 -44.63 -22.52 10.47
C SER A 583 -45.47 -21.43 9.82
N ARG A 584 -44.91 -20.22 9.66
CA ARG A 584 -45.59 -19.08 9.04
C ARG A 584 -45.94 -19.31 7.57
N LEU A 585 -45.03 -19.90 6.79
CA LEU A 585 -45.29 -20.24 5.38
C LEU A 585 -46.38 -21.31 5.26
N ARG A 586 -46.37 -22.31 6.15
CA ARG A 586 -47.42 -23.33 6.23
C ARG A 586 -48.78 -22.72 6.60
N GLU A 587 -48.83 -21.78 7.54
CA GLU A 587 -50.04 -21.04 7.92
C GLU A 587 -50.59 -20.18 6.77
N LEU A 588 -49.72 -19.57 5.97
CA LEU A 588 -50.07 -18.80 4.78
C LEU A 588 -50.44 -19.66 3.55
N GLY A 589 -50.44 -21.00 3.68
CA GLY A 589 -50.82 -21.93 2.62
C GLY A 589 -49.72 -22.22 1.59
N TYR A 590 -48.49 -21.72 1.79
CA TYR A 590 -47.35 -21.99 0.92
C TYR A 590 -46.65 -23.28 1.37
N ARG A 591 -47.00 -24.42 0.75
CA ARG A 591 -46.39 -25.73 1.02
C ARG A 591 -45.17 -26.05 0.17
N ASP A 592 -45.03 -25.37 -0.97
CA ASP A 592 -43.96 -25.60 -1.95
C ASP A 592 -42.81 -24.58 -1.86
N ARG A 593 -42.87 -23.65 -0.90
CA ARG A 593 -41.77 -22.70 -0.67
C ARG A 593 -40.71 -23.35 0.22
N LYS A 594 -39.46 -23.32 -0.25
CA LYS A 594 -38.29 -23.72 0.54
C LYS A 594 -38.18 -22.81 1.76
N VAL A 595 -37.99 -23.43 2.92
CA VAL A 595 -37.70 -22.73 4.17
C VAL A 595 -36.20 -22.44 4.20
N PRO A 596 -35.79 -21.19 4.39
CA PRO A 596 -34.38 -20.82 4.34
C PRO A 596 -33.63 -21.30 5.59
N TYR A 597 -32.35 -21.63 5.41
CA TYR A 597 -31.40 -21.77 6.51
C TYR A 597 -30.89 -20.38 6.90
N ILE A 598 -30.76 -20.10 8.20
CA ILE A 598 -30.18 -18.87 8.71
C ILE A 598 -28.71 -19.13 9.04
N LEU A 599 -27.80 -18.37 8.41
CA LEU A 599 -26.39 -18.37 8.76
C LEU A 599 -26.18 -17.67 10.12
N ASP A 600 -26.02 -18.47 11.18
CA ASP A 600 -25.88 -17.99 12.56
C ASP A 600 -24.60 -18.47 13.27
N PHE A 601 -23.94 -19.49 12.72
CA PHE A 601 -22.74 -20.14 13.24
C PHE A 601 -22.88 -20.68 14.68
N GLU A 602 -24.10 -20.93 15.16
CA GLU A 602 -24.32 -21.35 16.56
C GLU A 602 -23.63 -22.68 16.89
N LYS A 603 -23.73 -23.68 16.00
CA LYS A 603 -23.09 -24.98 16.20
C LYS A 603 -21.58 -24.82 16.19
N LEU A 604 -21.01 -24.06 15.25
CA LEU A 604 -19.58 -23.72 15.21
C LEU A 604 -19.07 -23.23 16.56
N PHE A 605 -19.76 -22.27 17.19
CA PHE A 605 -19.33 -21.69 18.46
C PHE A 605 -19.49 -22.62 19.67
N LYS A 606 -20.45 -23.55 19.62
CA LYS A 606 -20.74 -24.49 20.72
C LYS A 606 -19.90 -25.76 20.65
N THR A 607 -19.61 -26.26 19.45
CA THR A 607 -19.05 -27.61 19.26
C THR A 607 -17.59 -27.62 18.84
N THR A 608 -17.03 -26.49 18.42
CA THR A 608 -15.63 -26.41 17.98
C THR A 608 -14.81 -25.50 18.89
N GLN A 609 -13.48 -25.59 18.77
CA GLN A 609 -12.56 -24.70 19.49
C GLN A 609 -12.25 -23.40 18.72
N PHE A 610 -12.98 -23.11 17.64
CA PHE A 610 -12.69 -21.99 16.75
C PHE A 610 -12.58 -20.65 17.48
N THR A 611 -13.57 -20.30 18.29
CA THR A 611 -13.62 -19.02 19.01
C THR A 611 -12.50 -18.90 20.05
N SER A 612 -12.21 -19.98 20.79
CA SER A 612 -11.08 -20.00 21.73
C SER A 612 -9.74 -19.83 21.02
N VAL A 613 -9.51 -20.56 19.93
CA VAL A 613 -8.27 -20.47 19.16
C VAL A 613 -8.07 -19.06 18.61
N MET A 614 -9.12 -18.45 18.03
CA MET A 614 -9.04 -17.09 17.52
C MET A 614 -8.77 -16.06 18.62
N LYS A 615 -9.42 -16.19 19.79
CA LYS A 615 -9.16 -15.35 20.97
C LYS A 615 -7.71 -15.42 21.40
N ASP A 616 -7.19 -16.63 21.52
CA ASP A 616 -5.81 -16.87 21.97
C ASP A 616 -4.78 -16.38 20.96
N MET A 617 -5.04 -16.55 19.66
CA MET A 617 -4.19 -16.02 18.58
C MET A 617 -4.14 -14.49 18.60
N LEU A 618 -5.29 -13.83 18.71
CA LEU A 618 -5.39 -12.37 18.79
C LEU A 618 -4.69 -11.81 20.04
N ALA A 619 -4.86 -12.47 21.19
CA ALA A 619 -4.18 -12.09 22.43
C ALA A 619 -2.66 -12.24 22.32
N LEU A 620 -2.17 -13.33 21.71
CA LEU A 620 -0.74 -13.53 21.45
C LEU A 620 -0.18 -12.43 20.55
N LEU A 621 -0.84 -12.16 19.42
CA LEU A 621 -0.40 -11.13 18.48
C LEU A 621 -0.38 -9.75 19.13
N SER A 622 -1.44 -9.37 19.85
CA SER A 622 -1.52 -8.09 20.59
C SER A 622 -0.38 -7.95 21.61
N LYS A 623 -0.09 -9.02 22.35
CA LYS A 623 1.01 -9.05 23.33
C LYS A 623 2.37 -8.86 22.67
N VAL A 624 2.66 -9.53 21.57
CA VAL A 624 3.96 -9.45 20.89
C VAL A 624 4.13 -8.11 20.17
N TYR A 625 3.06 -7.61 19.54
CA TYR A 625 3.07 -6.28 18.96
C TYR A 625 3.15 -5.18 20.02
N ASP A 626 2.84 -5.50 21.29
CA ASP A 626 2.68 -4.55 22.40
C ASP A 626 1.80 -3.37 21.95
N TYR A 627 0.70 -3.74 21.31
CA TYR A 627 -0.29 -2.87 20.70
C TYR A 627 -1.48 -3.71 20.20
N PRO A 628 -2.74 -3.22 20.27
CA PRO A 628 -3.86 -3.89 19.63
C PRO A 628 -3.60 -4.16 18.16
N VAL A 629 -3.99 -5.34 17.68
CA VAL A 629 -3.92 -5.76 16.29
C VAL A 629 -5.30 -5.99 15.68
N ASP A 630 -5.36 -5.83 14.36
CA ASP A 630 -6.44 -6.18 13.44
C ASP A 630 -5.90 -7.21 12.44
N ILE A 631 -6.65 -8.29 12.21
CA ILE A 631 -6.28 -9.38 11.31
C ILE A 631 -7.39 -9.64 10.30
N GLU A 632 -7.00 -10.06 9.10
CA GLU A 632 -7.90 -10.73 8.16
C GLU A 632 -7.53 -12.20 8.09
N PHE A 633 -8.53 -13.07 8.01
CA PHE A 633 -8.31 -14.52 7.96
C PHE A 633 -9.38 -15.25 7.14
N THR A 634 -9.03 -16.45 6.69
CA THR A 634 -9.97 -17.47 6.22
C THR A 634 -9.88 -18.70 7.10
N ALA A 635 -10.91 -19.53 7.11
CA ALA A 635 -10.89 -20.82 7.76
C ALA A 635 -11.58 -21.90 6.92
N ASN A 636 -10.93 -23.05 6.82
CA ASN A 636 -11.40 -24.22 6.08
C ASN A 636 -11.56 -25.40 7.02
N PHE A 637 -12.66 -26.13 6.88
CA PHE A 637 -13.01 -27.28 7.71
C PHE A 637 -12.78 -28.57 6.93
N THR A 638 -12.08 -29.53 7.53
CA THR A 638 -11.89 -30.89 6.98
C THR A 638 -12.86 -31.89 7.60
N SER A 639 -13.46 -31.54 8.74
CA SER A 639 -14.56 -32.25 9.39
C SER A 639 -15.39 -31.27 10.21
N ASP A 640 -16.50 -31.73 10.81
CA ASP A 640 -17.36 -30.93 11.70
C ASP A 640 -16.62 -30.37 12.94
N THR A 641 -15.37 -30.78 13.20
CA THR A 641 -14.59 -30.38 14.37
C THR A 641 -13.17 -29.89 14.05
N GLU A 642 -12.61 -30.29 12.92
CA GLU A 642 -11.24 -29.94 12.52
C GLU A 642 -11.25 -28.80 11.51
N PHE A 643 -10.44 -27.78 11.78
CA PHE A 643 -10.34 -26.60 10.94
C PHE A 643 -8.90 -26.08 10.87
N LYS A 644 -8.60 -25.37 9.80
CA LYS A 644 -7.38 -24.59 9.63
C LYS A 644 -7.71 -23.14 9.35
N VAL A 645 -6.93 -22.24 9.93
CA VAL A 645 -7.01 -20.79 9.81
C VAL A 645 -5.82 -20.31 8.99
N ASN A 646 -6.11 -19.48 8.00
CA ASN A 646 -5.11 -18.82 7.19
C ASN A 646 -5.11 -17.32 7.51
N LEU A 647 -4.06 -16.82 8.16
CA LEU A 647 -3.89 -15.39 8.45
C LEU A 647 -3.41 -14.64 7.19
N VAL A 648 -4.32 -13.94 6.51
CA VAL A 648 -4.01 -13.30 5.22
C VAL A 648 -3.53 -11.86 5.37
N GLN A 649 -3.83 -11.21 6.50
CA GLN A 649 -3.31 -9.88 6.85
C GLN A 649 -3.24 -9.71 8.37
N CYS A 650 -2.28 -8.91 8.86
CA CYS A 650 -2.19 -8.50 10.26
C CYS A 650 -1.53 -7.13 10.36
N ARG A 651 -2.18 -6.21 11.08
CA ARG A 651 -1.72 -4.83 11.25
C ARG A 651 -2.00 -4.30 12.65
N PRO A 652 -1.23 -3.31 13.13
CA PRO A 652 -1.56 -2.60 14.37
C PRO A 652 -2.90 -1.84 14.22
N LEU A 653 -3.85 -2.11 15.11
CA LEU A 653 -5.14 -1.46 15.18
C LEU A 653 -5.00 -0.11 15.90
N GLN A 654 -5.10 0.99 15.16
CA GLN A 654 -5.06 2.32 15.75
C GLN A 654 -6.32 2.60 16.57
N THR A 655 -6.20 2.44 17.87
CA THR A 655 -7.18 2.94 18.83
C THR A 655 -6.59 4.15 19.53
N ARG A 656 -7.39 5.21 19.74
CA ARG A 656 -7.08 6.12 20.85
C ARG A 656 -7.12 5.24 22.09
N GLY A 657 -5.97 5.05 22.74
CA GLY A 657 -5.93 4.36 24.03
C GLY A 657 -6.98 4.97 24.97
N LEU A 658 -7.42 4.20 25.97
CA LEU A 658 -8.52 4.56 26.87
C LEU A 658 -8.41 6.00 27.43
N GLY A 659 -7.23 6.60 27.48
CA GLY A 659 -7.02 7.93 28.03
C GLY A 659 -7.26 7.92 29.54
N HIS A 660 -7.03 9.05 30.21
CA HIS A 660 -7.43 9.17 31.61
C HIS A 660 -8.96 9.28 31.71
N SER A 661 -9.57 8.60 32.68
CA SER A 661 -11.00 8.75 32.98
C SER A 661 -11.31 10.24 33.17
N VAL A 662 -12.35 10.69 32.47
CA VAL A 662 -12.81 12.07 32.51
C VAL A 662 -13.85 12.17 33.60
N LYS A 663 -13.66 13.08 34.57
CA LYS A 663 -14.70 13.37 35.57
C LYS A 663 -15.93 13.93 34.86
N LEU A 664 -16.97 13.11 34.74
CA LEU A 664 -18.27 13.53 34.25
C LEU A 664 -18.88 14.54 35.24
N PRO A 665 -19.40 15.68 34.74
CA PRO A 665 -20.15 16.60 35.58
C PRO A 665 -21.39 15.92 36.19
N GLU A 666 -21.69 16.19 37.47
CA GLU A 666 -22.97 15.79 38.06
C GLU A 666 -24.12 16.56 37.39
N LEU A 667 -25.13 15.81 36.93
CA LEU A 667 -26.32 16.37 36.30
C LEU A 667 -27.37 16.70 37.37
N THR A 668 -27.66 17.99 37.56
CA THR A 668 -28.75 18.48 38.41
C THR A 668 -30.12 18.43 37.73
N ASP A 669 -30.18 18.59 36.40
CA ASP A 669 -31.36 18.37 35.57
C ASP A 669 -30.94 17.71 34.24
N LYS A 670 -31.66 16.67 33.82
CA LYS A 670 -31.46 16.02 32.51
C LYS A 670 -31.88 16.93 31.37
N GLN A 671 -32.72 17.93 31.61
CA GLN A 671 -33.21 18.83 30.56
C GLN A 671 -32.18 19.83 30.04
N ASP A 672 -31.08 20.07 30.75
CA ASP A 672 -30.02 21.00 30.34
C ASP A 672 -28.98 20.38 29.38
N CYS A 673 -29.20 19.12 28.97
CA CYS A 673 -28.26 18.35 28.16
C CYS A 673 -28.69 18.30 26.69
N PHE A 674 -27.73 18.49 25.79
CA PHE A 674 -27.96 18.28 24.36
C PHE A 674 -28.05 16.79 24.03
N ILE A 675 -27.11 15.99 24.56
CA ILE A 675 -27.07 14.52 24.43
C ILE A 675 -26.68 13.94 25.78
N ALA A 676 -27.42 12.96 26.29
CA ALA A 676 -26.95 12.08 27.37
C ALA A 676 -27.36 10.64 27.06
N THR A 677 -26.42 9.70 27.11
CA THR A 677 -26.67 8.27 26.85
C THR A 677 -25.74 7.39 27.67
N ASN A 678 -26.23 6.19 28.00
CA ASN A 678 -25.41 5.12 28.55
C ASN A 678 -25.10 4.11 27.43
N GLY A 679 -23.83 4.02 27.04
CA GLY A 679 -23.37 3.19 25.93
C GLY A 679 -23.73 3.74 24.54
N ASN A 680 -23.47 2.92 23.51
CA ASN A 680 -23.68 3.24 22.08
C ASN A 680 -22.81 4.40 21.54
N PHE A 681 -21.63 4.62 22.10
CA PHE A 681 -20.66 5.61 21.61
C PHE A 681 -19.23 5.02 21.61
N MET A 682 -18.36 5.59 20.78
CA MET A 682 -17.00 5.11 20.56
C MET A 682 -16.04 6.27 20.29
N GLY A 683 -14.76 6.08 20.66
CA GLY A 683 -13.70 7.10 20.52
C GLY A 683 -12.81 7.28 21.76
N GLY A 684 -13.01 6.46 22.79
CA GLY A 684 -12.25 6.49 24.06
C GLY A 684 -12.82 7.48 25.08
N ASN A 685 -12.06 7.79 26.13
CA ASN A 685 -12.40 8.86 27.08
C ASN A 685 -12.02 10.21 26.45
N VAL A 686 -13.01 11.06 26.17
CA VAL A 686 -12.78 12.36 25.54
C VAL A 686 -13.41 13.50 26.33
N HIS A 687 -12.76 14.66 26.25
CA HIS A 687 -13.29 15.94 26.65
C HIS A 687 -13.06 16.91 25.48
N LEU A 688 -14.10 17.13 24.67
CA LEU A 688 -14.02 17.92 23.43
C LEU A 688 -14.88 19.17 23.56
N SER A 689 -14.31 20.33 23.22
CA SER A 689 -15.10 21.54 22.97
C SER A 689 -15.67 21.50 21.57
N ILE A 690 -16.96 21.76 21.41
CA ILE A 690 -17.64 21.81 20.11
C ILE A 690 -17.84 23.29 19.73
N ASP A 691 -17.35 23.67 18.54
CA ASP A 691 -17.45 25.02 17.99
C ASP A 691 -18.72 25.19 17.15
N TYR A 692 -19.11 24.14 16.42
CA TYR A 692 -20.26 24.13 15.52
C TYR A 692 -20.99 22.79 15.61
N VAL A 693 -22.33 22.86 15.54
CA VAL A 693 -23.17 21.68 15.33
C VAL A 693 -23.83 21.80 13.96
N VAL A 694 -23.65 20.76 13.14
CA VAL A 694 -24.32 20.59 11.86
C VAL A 694 -25.41 19.55 12.07
N TYR A 695 -26.67 19.95 12.03
CA TYR A 695 -27.83 19.08 12.22
C TYR A 695 -28.56 18.87 10.89
N VAL A 696 -28.73 17.60 10.49
CA VAL A 696 -29.53 17.19 9.35
C VAL A 696 -30.87 16.69 9.86
N ASN A 697 -31.96 17.32 9.42
CA ASN A 697 -33.31 16.97 9.82
C ASN A 697 -33.78 15.72 9.06
N GLY A 698 -34.02 14.63 9.82
CA GLY A 698 -34.40 13.32 9.29
C GLY A 698 -35.69 13.28 8.49
N ASP A 699 -36.74 13.93 8.97
CA ASP A 699 -38.06 13.89 8.32
C ASP A 699 -38.00 14.59 6.95
N THR A 700 -37.44 15.80 6.93
CA THR A 700 -37.25 16.56 5.68
C THR A 700 -36.25 15.92 4.71
N TYR A 701 -35.28 15.15 5.23
CA TYR A 701 -34.33 14.40 4.42
C TYR A 701 -35.00 13.21 3.73
N LEU A 702 -35.86 12.48 4.46
CA LEU A 702 -36.61 11.34 3.95
C LEU A 702 -37.62 11.72 2.85
N GLU A 703 -38.19 12.92 2.93
CA GLU A 703 -39.10 13.46 1.90
C GLU A 703 -38.42 13.77 0.55
N ARG A 704 -37.09 13.86 0.51
CA ARG A 704 -36.36 14.16 -0.74
C ARG A 704 -36.27 12.95 -1.67
N ASN A 705 -36.22 13.21 -2.96
CA ASN A 705 -35.88 12.19 -3.96
C ASN A 705 -34.38 11.80 -3.86
N GLU A 706 -34.00 10.70 -4.51
CA GLU A 706 -32.62 10.17 -4.46
C GLU A 706 -31.56 11.22 -4.85
N GLN A 707 -31.79 11.99 -5.92
CA GLN A 707 -30.88 13.07 -6.31
C GLN A 707 -30.72 14.12 -5.20
N GLY A 708 -31.82 14.55 -4.58
CA GLY A 708 -31.81 15.53 -3.50
C GLY A 708 -31.05 15.04 -2.26
N LYS A 709 -31.09 13.74 -1.96
CA LYS A 709 -30.33 13.13 -0.88
C LYS A 709 -28.82 13.11 -1.16
N HIS A 710 -28.41 12.76 -2.39
CA HIS A 710 -27.02 12.88 -2.82
C HIS A 710 -26.53 14.34 -2.80
N GLU A 711 -27.38 15.30 -3.17
CA GLU A 711 -27.04 16.73 -3.07
C GLU A 711 -26.79 17.15 -1.63
N VAL A 712 -27.59 16.68 -0.66
CA VAL A 712 -27.34 16.91 0.78
C VAL A 712 -25.97 16.36 1.19
N ALA A 713 -25.62 15.14 0.79
CA ALA A 713 -24.32 14.54 1.07
C ALA A 713 -23.15 15.41 0.55
N ARG A 714 -23.24 15.89 -0.69
CA ARG A 714 -22.22 16.78 -1.29
C ARG A 714 -22.13 18.13 -0.58
N GLN A 715 -23.24 18.63 -0.04
CA GLN A 715 -23.25 19.86 0.77
C GLN A 715 -22.56 19.65 2.11
N ILE A 716 -22.78 18.52 2.78
CA ILE A 716 -22.01 18.15 3.98
C ILE A 716 -20.51 18.14 3.67
N GLY A 717 -20.10 17.61 2.52
CA GLY A 717 -18.71 17.65 2.06
C GLY A 717 -18.15 19.07 1.89
N LYS A 718 -18.94 20.02 1.40
CA LYS A 718 -18.54 21.44 1.33
C LYS A 718 -18.39 22.05 2.72
N ILE A 719 -19.35 21.80 3.62
CA ILE A 719 -19.32 22.29 5.01
C ILE A 719 -18.07 21.77 5.74
N ASN A 720 -17.74 20.49 5.57
CA ASN A 720 -16.55 19.85 6.11
C ASN A 720 -15.25 20.56 5.70
N ASN A 721 -15.19 21.04 4.46
CA ASN A 721 -14.01 21.75 3.94
C ASN A 721 -13.94 23.21 4.41
N GLU A 722 -15.06 23.93 4.40
CA GLU A 722 -15.12 25.34 4.82
C GLU A 722 -14.82 25.52 6.32
N LEU A 723 -15.29 24.59 7.15
CA LEU A 723 -15.10 24.63 8.60
C LEU A 723 -13.84 23.88 9.07
N LYS A 724 -12.89 23.60 8.17
CA LYS A 724 -11.66 22.86 8.48
C LYS A 724 -10.88 23.52 9.63
N GLY A 725 -10.47 22.70 10.61
CA GLY A 725 -9.73 23.13 11.79
C GLY A 725 -10.61 23.64 12.95
N LYS A 726 -11.93 23.53 12.83
CA LYS A 726 -12.90 23.71 13.92
C LYS A 726 -13.37 22.35 14.44
N ASN A 727 -13.80 22.29 15.71
CA ASN A 727 -14.39 21.09 16.28
C ASN A 727 -15.89 21.04 15.95
N ILE A 728 -16.24 20.28 14.91
CA ILE A 728 -17.60 20.19 14.40
C ILE A 728 -18.25 18.89 14.87
N MET A 729 -19.48 18.99 15.39
CA MET A 729 -20.34 17.84 15.65
C MET A 729 -21.39 17.74 14.55
N LEU A 730 -21.35 16.65 13.80
CA LEU A 730 -22.34 16.34 12.77
C LEU A 730 -23.39 15.40 13.34
N VAL A 731 -24.66 15.78 13.23
CA VAL A 731 -25.80 15.03 13.74
C VAL A 731 -26.77 14.81 12.59
N GLY A 732 -27.18 13.57 12.32
CA GLY A 732 -28.11 13.31 11.24
C GLY A 732 -28.77 11.95 11.27
N PRO A 733 -29.71 11.71 10.33
CA PRO A 733 -30.59 10.56 10.35
C PRO A 733 -29.91 9.31 9.82
N GLY A 734 -30.13 8.19 10.50
CA GLY A 734 -29.64 6.87 10.05
C GLY A 734 -28.12 6.82 9.92
N ARG A 735 -27.64 6.04 8.94
CA ARG A 735 -26.21 5.75 8.73
C ARG A 735 -25.50 6.81 7.89
N TRP A 736 -24.34 7.28 8.34
CA TRP A 736 -23.41 8.02 7.48
C TRP A 736 -22.58 7.05 6.64
N GLY A 737 -22.26 7.38 5.39
CA GLY A 737 -21.37 6.53 4.59
C GLY A 737 -22.04 5.37 3.87
N THR A 738 -23.37 5.41 3.69
CA THR A 738 -24.14 4.37 2.99
C THR A 738 -24.17 4.59 1.47
N THR A 739 -24.20 3.52 0.67
CA THR A 739 -24.46 3.63 -0.78
C THR A 739 -25.95 3.80 -1.09
N THR A 740 -26.83 3.55 -0.11
CA THR A 740 -28.29 3.63 -0.24
C THR A 740 -28.84 4.75 0.63
N ALA A 741 -29.37 5.80 -0.01
CA ALA A 741 -29.81 7.02 0.65
C ALA A 741 -31.11 6.87 1.48
N SER A 742 -31.81 5.73 1.37
CA SER A 742 -32.98 5.40 2.19
C SER A 742 -32.64 4.83 3.58
N LEU A 743 -31.36 4.60 3.90
CA LEU A 743 -30.90 4.15 5.24
C LEU A 743 -30.11 5.21 6.00
N GLY A 744 -29.83 6.34 5.36
CA GLY A 744 -29.03 7.42 5.91
C GLY A 744 -28.42 8.27 4.80
N VAL A 745 -27.38 9.02 5.11
CA VAL A 745 -26.82 10.03 4.20
C VAL A 745 -25.65 9.45 3.39
N PRO A 746 -25.70 9.45 2.04
CA PRO A 746 -24.72 8.79 1.19
C PRO A 746 -23.46 9.64 0.95
N VAL A 747 -22.76 9.95 2.05
CA VAL A 747 -21.49 10.66 2.04
C VAL A 747 -20.31 9.70 1.81
N HIS A 748 -19.25 10.17 1.19
CA HIS A 748 -17.96 9.47 1.20
C HIS A 748 -17.16 9.91 2.44
N PHE A 749 -16.24 9.06 2.91
CA PHE A 749 -15.41 9.39 4.08
C PHE A 749 -14.67 10.73 3.94
N ARG A 750 -14.18 11.06 2.74
CA ARG A 750 -13.55 12.37 2.43
C ARG A 750 -14.42 13.57 2.83
N GLU A 751 -15.75 13.44 2.74
CA GLU A 751 -16.72 14.48 3.02
C GLU A 751 -16.97 14.69 4.51
N LEU A 752 -16.44 13.82 5.36
CA LEU A 752 -16.57 13.87 6.82
C LEU A 752 -15.22 13.92 7.54
N SER A 753 -14.12 13.83 6.80
CA SER A 753 -12.77 13.65 7.33
C SER A 753 -12.23 14.79 8.21
N HIS A 754 -12.98 15.89 8.37
CA HIS A 754 -12.63 17.02 9.25
C HIS A 754 -13.62 17.21 10.41
N MET A 755 -14.62 16.33 10.55
CA MET A 755 -15.55 16.34 11.69
C MET A 755 -14.82 15.92 12.97
N ALA A 756 -15.21 16.48 14.11
CA ALA A 756 -14.70 16.04 15.43
C ALA A 756 -15.60 14.96 16.04
N VAL A 757 -16.91 15.05 15.80
CA VAL A 757 -17.92 14.14 16.31
C VAL A 757 -18.95 13.84 15.24
N ILE A 758 -19.39 12.58 15.13
CA ILE A 758 -20.48 12.14 14.28
C ILE A 758 -21.53 11.43 15.14
N CYS A 759 -22.78 11.87 14.99
CA CYS A 759 -23.95 11.31 15.66
C CYS A 759 -24.91 10.74 14.61
N GLU A 760 -25.25 9.46 14.75
CA GLU A 760 -26.29 8.77 13.99
C GLU A 760 -27.56 8.70 14.84
N VAL A 761 -28.66 9.28 14.37
CA VAL A 761 -29.91 9.41 15.12
C VAL A 761 -30.97 8.48 14.55
N SER A 762 -31.68 7.74 15.42
CA SER A 762 -32.89 6.99 15.05
C SER A 762 -34.07 7.93 14.79
N SER A 763 -34.69 7.85 13.61
CA SER A 763 -35.89 8.61 13.26
C SER A 763 -36.98 7.70 12.69
N SER A 764 -38.24 8.15 12.64
CA SER A 764 -39.40 7.40 12.18
C SER A 764 -39.17 6.71 10.82
N GLY A 765 -38.88 5.41 10.81
CA GLY A 765 -38.57 4.60 9.62
C GLY A 765 -37.08 4.40 9.30
N LEU A 766 -36.18 5.09 9.99
CA LEU A 766 -34.72 4.94 9.92
C LEU A 766 -34.17 4.52 11.30
N MET A 767 -34.04 3.21 11.50
CA MET A 767 -33.25 2.69 12.61
C MET A 767 -31.76 2.78 12.23
N PRO A 768 -30.88 3.33 13.08
CA PRO A 768 -29.45 3.30 12.83
C PRO A 768 -29.02 1.83 12.89
N GLU A 769 -28.82 1.22 11.72
CA GLU A 769 -27.90 0.10 11.62
C GLU A 769 -26.53 0.67 11.94
N LEU A 770 -26.13 0.54 13.21
CA LEU A 770 -24.88 1.04 13.74
C LEU A 770 -23.77 0.84 12.69
N SER A 771 -23.08 1.93 12.30
CA SER A 771 -21.97 1.91 11.33
C SER A 771 -20.85 0.91 11.68
N TYR A 772 -20.90 0.35 12.88
CA TYR A 772 -20.06 -0.68 13.45
C TYR A 772 -19.50 -1.69 12.44
N GLY A 773 -18.17 -1.61 12.32
CA GLY A 773 -17.28 -2.57 11.66
C GLY A 773 -17.18 -2.47 10.14
N SER A 774 -17.80 -1.48 9.51
CA SER A 774 -17.49 -1.18 8.11
C SER A 774 -16.09 -0.54 7.94
N HIS A 775 -15.50 -0.60 6.75
CA HIS A 775 -14.32 0.22 6.40
C HIS A 775 -14.53 1.70 6.73
N PHE A 776 -15.72 2.22 6.47
CA PHE A 776 -16.11 3.58 6.84
C PHE A 776 -15.98 3.82 8.35
N PHE A 777 -16.34 2.85 9.18
CA PHE A 777 -16.20 2.95 10.63
C PHE A 777 -14.75 2.82 11.10
N GLN A 778 -13.96 1.92 10.50
CA GLN A 778 -12.52 1.88 10.74
C GLN A 778 -11.87 3.23 10.40
N ASP A 779 -12.23 3.84 9.26
CA ASP A 779 -11.76 5.17 8.89
C ASP A 779 -12.09 6.24 9.95
N LEU A 780 -13.31 6.20 10.55
CA LEU A 780 -13.69 7.10 11.65
C LEU A 780 -12.81 6.91 12.88
N VAL A 781 -12.61 5.66 13.30
CA VAL A 781 -11.77 5.30 14.46
C VAL A 781 -10.32 5.72 14.22
N GLU A 782 -9.76 5.42 13.05
CA GLU A 782 -8.39 5.71 12.66
C GLU A 782 -8.12 7.22 12.54
N THR A 783 -9.11 8.00 12.10
CA THR A 783 -8.99 9.47 12.04
C THR A 783 -9.29 10.14 13.38
N GLY A 784 -9.74 9.38 14.38
CA GLY A 784 -10.02 9.87 15.72
C GLY A 784 -11.29 10.71 15.81
N ILE A 785 -12.24 10.47 14.89
CA ILE A 785 -13.57 11.08 14.91
C ILE A 785 -14.39 10.35 15.98
N PHE A 786 -14.97 11.10 16.92
CA PHE A 786 -15.81 10.52 17.96
C PHE A 786 -17.16 10.11 17.38
N TYR A 787 -17.63 8.90 17.67
CA TYR A 787 -18.86 8.36 17.10
C TYR A 787 -19.91 8.13 18.19
N VAL A 788 -21.17 8.48 17.92
CA VAL A 788 -22.30 8.29 18.81
C VAL A 788 -23.50 7.78 18.03
N ALA A 789 -24.17 6.75 18.52
CA ALA A 789 -25.47 6.34 18.05
C ALA A 789 -26.55 6.70 19.09
N ILE A 790 -27.54 7.48 18.65
CA ILE A 790 -28.59 8.05 19.49
C ILE A 790 -29.90 7.33 19.16
N PHE A 791 -30.34 6.48 20.09
CA PHE A 791 -31.63 5.79 20.03
C PHE A 791 -32.67 6.59 20.80
N ASN A 792 -33.33 7.52 20.13
CA ASN A 792 -34.26 8.48 20.74
C ASN A 792 -35.52 7.83 21.35
N GLU A 793 -35.79 6.57 21.01
CA GLU A 793 -36.94 5.79 21.49
C GLU A 793 -36.69 5.14 22.86
N ARG A 794 -35.46 5.22 23.40
CA ARG A 794 -35.12 4.63 24.70
C ARG A 794 -35.30 5.61 25.86
N ASP A 795 -35.86 5.12 26.96
CA ASP A 795 -36.07 5.90 28.19
C ASP A 795 -34.77 6.38 28.87
N ASP A 796 -33.63 5.76 28.57
CA ASP A 796 -32.32 6.10 29.15
C ASP A 796 -31.50 7.09 28.29
N VAL A 797 -32.02 7.51 27.14
CA VAL A 797 -31.37 8.46 26.21
C VAL A 797 -32.06 9.81 26.29
N VAL A 798 -31.27 10.88 26.43
CA VAL A 798 -31.74 12.27 26.33
C VAL A 798 -31.14 12.86 25.05
N PHE A 799 -32.01 13.30 24.13
CA PHE A 799 -31.60 14.02 22.94
C PHE A 799 -32.50 15.22 22.70
N GLN A 800 -31.93 16.42 22.72
CA GLN A 800 -32.69 17.66 22.60
C GLN A 800 -32.22 18.52 21.42
N PRO A 801 -32.65 18.22 20.17
CA PRO A 801 -32.29 19.00 18.99
C PRO A 801 -32.72 20.47 19.08
N GLY A 802 -33.70 20.79 19.94
CA GLY A 802 -34.17 22.15 20.20
C GLY A 802 -33.10 23.14 20.68
N HIS A 803 -32.02 22.69 21.34
CA HIS A 803 -30.89 23.56 21.72
C HIS A 803 -30.17 24.14 20.50
N ILE A 804 -30.19 23.41 19.38
CA ILE A 804 -29.56 23.81 18.12
C ILE A 804 -30.56 24.51 17.21
N LEU A 805 -31.75 23.93 17.04
CA LEU A 805 -32.76 24.45 16.12
C LEU A 805 -33.32 25.84 16.51
N LYS A 806 -33.22 26.24 17.79
CA LYS A 806 -33.59 27.60 18.25
C LYS A 806 -32.56 28.67 17.86
N LYS A 807 -31.32 28.29 17.53
CA LYS A 807 -30.26 29.22 17.14
C LYS A 807 -30.46 29.64 15.68
N LYS A 808 -29.79 30.73 15.28
CA LYS A 808 -29.83 31.20 13.89
C LYS A 808 -29.11 30.19 12.99
N ASN A 809 -29.79 29.68 11.96
CA ASN A 809 -29.17 28.84 10.95
C ASN A 809 -28.09 29.65 10.19
N MET A 810 -26.84 29.21 10.29
CA MET A 810 -25.67 29.84 9.69
C MET A 810 -25.31 29.26 8.32
N LEU A 811 -26.10 28.33 7.77
CA LEU A 811 -25.80 27.65 6.50
C LEU A 811 -25.46 28.64 5.38
N THR A 812 -26.32 29.64 5.13
CA THR A 812 -26.12 30.63 4.05
C THR A 812 -24.97 31.61 4.32
N SER A 813 -24.56 31.75 5.58
CA SER A 813 -23.39 32.57 5.95
C SER A 813 -22.06 31.84 5.76
N ILE A 814 -22.08 30.51 5.72
CA ILE A 814 -20.90 29.66 5.48
C ILE A 814 -20.82 29.29 4.00
N ILE A 815 -21.95 28.97 3.38
CA ILE A 815 -22.05 28.62 1.95
C ILE A 815 -23.17 29.45 1.33
N SER A 816 -22.81 30.44 0.52
CA SER A 816 -23.75 31.38 -0.10
C SER A 816 -24.79 30.73 -1.00
N ASP A 817 -24.45 29.61 -1.65
CA ASP A 817 -25.29 28.93 -2.65
C ASP A 817 -26.11 27.76 -2.09
N SER A 818 -26.26 27.69 -0.75
CA SER A 818 -26.92 26.57 -0.06
C SER A 818 -28.28 26.88 0.55
N GLU A 819 -28.91 28.00 0.15
CA GLU A 819 -30.22 28.42 0.65
C GLU A 819 -31.29 27.33 0.47
N LYS A 820 -31.26 26.61 -0.66
CA LYS A 820 -32.17 25.49 -1.00
C LYS A 820 -32.08 24.25 -0.09
N PHE A 821 -31.14 24.24 0.86
CA PHE A 821 -30.97 23.16 1.84
C PHE A 821 -31.20 23.64 3.28
N SER A 822 -31.62 24.89 3.50
CA SER A 822 -31.80 25.45 4.85
C SER A 822 -32.96 24.81 5.62
N ASP A 823 -33.85 24.13 4.91
CA ASP A 823 -34.94 23.29 5.43
C ASP A 823 -34.43 21.96 5.99
N VAL A 824 -33.36 21.39 5.41
CA VAL A 824 -32.79 20.09 5.78
C VAL A 824 -31.55 20.21 6.67
N ILE A 825 -30.66 21.17 6.37
CA ILE A 825 -29.37 21.36 7.03
C ILE A 825 -29.43 22.62 7.90
N HIS A 826 -29.18 22.45 9.19
CA HIS A 826 -29.08 23.53 10.16
C HIS A 826 -27.67 23.59 10.75
N ILE A 827 -26.98 24.72 10.57
CA ILE A 827 -25.66 24.94 11.19
C ILE A 827 -25.80 25.98 12.29
N ALA A 828 -25.43 25.61 13.52
CA ALA A 828 -25.38 26.54 14.64
C ALA A 828 -23.97 26.61 15.21
N LYS A 829 -23.52 27.84 15.52
CA LYS A 829 -22.33 28.06 16.33
C LYS A 829 -22.67 27.83 17.80
N THR A 830 -21.82 27.10 18.51
CA THR A 830 -21.98 26.80 19.94
C THR A 830 -21.06 27.68 20.77
N GLU A 831 -21.58 28.23 21.87
CA GLU A 831 -20.80 29.07 22.79
C GLU A 831 -20.39 28.23 24.00
N GLY A 832 -19.35 27.41 23.83
CA GLY A 832 -18.81 26.59 24.93
C GLY A 832 -19.50 25.24 25.14
N MET A 833 -20.10 24.65 24.12
CA MET A 833 -20.61 23.27 24.19
C MET A 833 -19.44 22.29 24.40
N GLN A 834 -19.60 21.34 25.32
CA GLN A 834 -18.58 20.36 25.68
C GLN A 834 -19.16 18.94 25.67
N LEU A 835 -18.43 18.02 25.06
CA LEU A 835 -18.70 16.58 25.04
C LEU A 835 -17.74 15.87 26.00
N TYR A 836 -18.31 15.07 26.89
CA TYR A 836 -17.63 14.23 27.88
C TYR A 836 -17.98 12.77 27.63
N SER A 837 -16.99 11.89 27.57
CA SER A 837 -17.21 10.45 27.54
C SER A 837 -16.32 9.73 28.54
N ASP A 838 -16.87 8.71 29.18
CA ASP A 838 -16.13 7.69 29.92
C ASP A 838 -16.57 6.31 29.43
N ILE A 839 -15.64 5.60 28.78
CA ILE A 839 -15.87 4.28 28.18
C ILE A 839 -15.89 3.18 29.25
N VAL A 840 -15.29 3.40 30.42
CA VAL A 840 -15.30 2.44 31.53
C VAL A 840 -16.67 2.42 32.20
N THR A 841 -17.24 3.61 32.44
CA THR A 841 -18.61 3.71 32.99
C THR A 841 -19.70 3.65 31.91
N GLN A 842 -19.31 3.67 30.64
CA GLN A 842 -20.21 3.74 29.47
C GLN A 842 -21.13 4.97 29.53
N GLN A 843 -20.63 6.12 29.98
CA GLN A 843 -21.41 7.36 30.08
C GLN A 843 -20.95 8.41 29.08
N LEU A 844 -21.91 9.00 28.36
CA LEU A 844 -21.70 10.13 27.46
C LEU A 844 -22.59 11.30 27.86
N LEU A 845 -22.02 12.50 27.90
CA LEU A 845 -22.73 13.74 28.16
C LEU A 845 -22.24 14.86 27.24
N CYS A 846 -23.16 15.52 26.55
CA CYS A 846 -22.94 16.76 25.82
C CYS A 846 -23.83 17.87 26.38
N ARG A 847 -23.24 19.00 26.77
CA ARG A 847 -23.98 20.17 27.27
C ARG A 847 -23.33 21.49 26.92
N GLU A 848 -24.11 22.56 26.96
CA GLU A 848 -23.57 23.94 26.96
C GLU A 848 -23.08 24.30 28.37
N ARG A 849 -22.10 25.21 28.45
CA ARG A 849 -21.39 25.53 29.70
C ARG A 849 -22.18 26.43 30.63
#